data_AF-A0A9X4NSN2-F1
#
_entry.id   AF-A0A9X4NSN2-F1
#
_cell.length_a   1.000
_cell.length_b   1.000
_cell.length_c   1.000
_cell.angle_alpha   90.00
_cell.angle_beta   90.00
_cell.angle_gamma   90.00
#
_symmetry.space_group_name_H-M   'P 1'
#
loop_
_entity.id
_entity.type
_entity.pdbx_description
1 polymer ?
#
loop_
_entity_poly.entity_id
_entity_poly.type
_entity_poly.pdbx_seq_one_letter_code
_entity_poly.pdbx_strand_id
1 'polypeptide(L)'
;MMQLDNVRQLLGFQVHGDHQNDHTFYVYPNRPTFARMDSGGLALRFVEYGQLREDGGKKFGGFVAFDAELTVPDDALAKITAELQKEVDAKYKNRGTPPPKVKIAPILWTGGTVELLLSEGGALVEKVRGAGKPSLYGRNVASFMMELSELGTAIFKETLSTGSASAVTVVYKLDHYIRLPEMSAWGTWNASEFYSFFQDINTEDNFWSEDSYTEVVNSSRYKNDVTKTHFEFTQAPNLSPEENAKLESDVRALINKQLEAAVQRNLLKEIAEVDPNVKALQEGQDIEDIRRTINKSQIANVRVEWHEAKTIITNKAPQGQLPTVTSLKGADGKPVKWEDYYSKLSVDEFLKTVQVNMRVNASFADLPIHSVEVKISYPHGPNAKTQEFTFTSPDTVAKFECFVHQGIRKFKYSYTVNYKGSAFVFKSPEVETDDTNLTINVDDLGILALDIAPGDINFGQVDRAQITVSYAGGARPFEAKFNMTKDSNTFSVRQVIEQRRTGPVRVQVVYQMTDGREIKGPVHEQTANQLYIDDPFSAMKTISFRAVGDLVNEVAGITVDAVYEDAGNNYRQRVNKNLNKDNPADDWTFPVIDDALGEVRYTATVLFMDGKMKELPETVAKRSTITLGSGTVEFLQISVVPDLMDWDKAKLVNVALSYQDTANSVNSRTELRFKAGDAEKSWKVALKDAAKTEYEATTTYFLQDGSKKVVGPTRQSDLSLFLEVPA
;
A
#
# COMPACT_ATOMS: atom_id res chain seq x y z
N MET A 1 -15.39 57.38 -11.13
CA MET A 1 -14.45 56.26 -10.97
C MET A 1 -13.79 56.32 -9.60
N MET A 2 -13.57 55.14 -9.00
CA MET A 2 -12.89 54.98 -7.70
C MET A 2 -11.47 55.56 -7.72
N GLN A 3 -11.10 56.33 -6.70
CA GLN A 3 -9.75 56.89 -6.52
C GLN A 3 -8.89 56.03 -5.60
N LEU A 4 -7.58 55.94 -5.89
CA LEU A 4 -6.62 55.18 -5.09
C LEU A 4 -6.32 55.82 -3.73
N ASP A 5 -6.21 57.15 -3.68
CA ASP A 5 -5.75 57.95 -2.55
C ASP A 5 -6.86 58.39 -1.58
N ASN A 6 -8.11 58.41 -2.05
CA ASN A 6 -9.26 58.82 -1.27
C ASN A 6 -9.81 57.68 -0.38
N VAL A 7 -8.98 57.18 0.54
CA VAL A 7 -9.23 55.96 1.33
C VAL A 7 -9.61 56.26 2.77
N ARG A 8 -10.53 55.46 3.31
CA ARG A 8 -10.84 55.40 4.75
C ARG A 8 -11.14 53.98 5.19
N GLN A 9 -11.06 53.75 6.49
CA GLN A 9 -11.43 52.49 7.14
C GLN A 9 -12.66 52.73 8.00
N LEU A 10 -13.77 52.06 7.68
CA LEU A 10 -15.03 52.18 8.43
C LEU A 10 -15.53 50.77 8.79
N LEU A 11 -15.73 50.51 10.08
CA LEU A 11 -16.25 49.23 10.59
C LEU A 11 -15.48 47.99 10.08
N GLY A 12 -14.18 48.12 9.84
CA GLY A 12 -13.33 47.05 9.30
C GLY A 12 -13.41 46.86 7.78
N PHE A 13 -14.02 47.80 7.06
CA PHE A 13 -14.09 47.84 5.59
C PHE A 13 -13.28 48.99 5.02
N GLN A 14 -12.57 48.72 3.92
CA GLN A 14 -11.87 49.72 3.14
C GLN A 14 -12.87 50.42 2.21
N VAL A 15 -12.96 51.75 2.32
CA VAL A 15 -13.91 52.58 1.55
C VAL A 15 -13.16 53.63 0.75
N HIS A 16 -13.47 53.73 -0.55
CA HIS A 16 -12.86 54.66 -1.50
C HIS A 16 -13.88 55.68 -2.00
N GLY A 17 -13.45 56.93 -2.22
CA GLY A 17 -14.26 57.96 -2.86
C GLY A 17 -14.21 57.92 -4.39
N ASP A 18 -15.17 58.60 -5.03
CA ASP A 18 -15.18 58.85 -6.47
C ASP A 18 -14.45 60.15 -6.83
N HIS A 19 -13.73 60.14 -7.96
CA HIS A 19 -13.00 61.31 -8.45
C HIS A 19 -13.87 62.51 -8.88
N GLN A 20 -15.11 62.29 -9.28
CA GLN A 20 -16.00 63.32 -9.82
C GLN A 20 -17.12 63.67 -8.83
N ASN A 21 -17.55 62.68 -8.04
CA ASN A 21 -18.70 62.83 -7.14
C ASN A 21 -18.26 62.58 -5.70
N ASP A 22 -18.16 63.65 -4.92
CA ASP A 22 -17.68 63.60 -3.54
C ASP A 22 -18.68 63.02 -2.51
N HIS A 23 -19.82 62.53 -2.98
CA HIS A 23 -20.83 61.79 -2.23
C HIS A 23 -21.05 60.38 -2.79
N THR A 24 -20.24 59.94 -3.76
CA THR A 24 -20.23 58.56 -4.26
C THR A 24 -19.02 57.82 -3.71
N PHE A 25 -19.27 56.63 -3.15
CA PHE A 25 -18.24 55.81 -2.51
C PHE A 25 -18.32 54.36 -2.98
N TYR A 26 -17.21 53.64 -2.80
CA TYR A 26 -17.05 52.24 -3.14
C TYR A 26 -16.54 51.51 -1.90
N VAL A 27 -17.19 50.41 -1.53
CA VAL A 27 -16.84 49.64 -0.33
C VAL A 27 -16.31 48.29 -0.75
N TYR A 28 -15.08 47.96 -0.34
CA TYR A 28 -14.54 46.63 -0.59
C TYR A 28 -15.16 45.60 0.35
N PRO A 29 -15.64 44.46 -0.15
CA PRO A 29 -15.95 43.32 0.69
C PRO A 29 -14.65 42.75 1.28
N ASN A 30 -14.68 42.27 2.52
CA ASN A 30 -13.48 41.88 3.25
C ASN A 30 -13.39 40.37 3.56
N ARG A 31 -14.52 39.64 3.62
CA ARG A 31 -14.55 38.21 3.94
C ARG A 31 -15.64 37.46 3.17
N PRO A 32 -15.37 36.24 2.68
CA PRO A 32 -16.38 35.40 2.04
C PRO A 32 -17.31 34.74 3.06
N THR A 33 -18.53 34.40 2.62
CA THR A 33 -19.55 33.66 3.39
C THR A 33 -20.31 32.71 2.47
N PHE A 34 -21.16 31.83 3.02
CA PHE A 34 -22.10 31.05 2.20
C PHE A 34 -23.13 31.97 1.54
N ALA A 35 -23.37 31.75 0.25
CA ALA A 35 -24.39 32.46 -0.49
C ALA A 35 -25.79 32.08 0.00
N ARG A 36 -26.73 33.02 -0.15
CA ARG A 36 -28.14 32.80 0.20
C ARG A 36 -28.99 32.66 -1.06
N MET A 37 -29.90 31.70 -1.03
CA MET A 37 -30.95 31.53 -2.03
C MET A 37 -32.05 32.58 -1.82
N ASP A 38 -32.89 32.80 -2.82
CA ASP A 38 -34.05 33.71 -2.75
C ASP A 38 -35.03 33.33 -1.63
N SER A 39 -35.06 32.06 -1.23
CA SER A 39 -35.84 31.56 -0.09
C SER A 39 -35.29 31.97 1.28
N GLY A 40 -34.11 32.58 1.34
CA GLY A 40 -33.39 32.98 2.56
C GLY A 40 -32.49 31.88 3.15
N GLY A 41 -32.63 30.64 2.66
CA GLY A 41 -31.76 29.52 3.02
C GLY A 41 -30.35 29.64 2.41
N LEU A 42 -29.39 28.88 2.94
CA LEU A 42 -28.04 28.81 2.38
C LEU A 42 -28.06 27.99 1.07
N ALA A 43 -27.29 28.43 0.09
CA ALA A 43 -26.95 27.61 -1.07
C ALA A 43 -25.88 26.60 -0.65
N LEU A 44 -26.29 25.59 0.12
CA LEU A 44 -25.46 24.55 0.69
C LEU A 44 -26.22 23.23 0.72
N ARG A 45 -25.55 22.12 0.41
CA ARG A 45 -26.07 20.77 0.59
C ARG A 45 -24.94 19.84 0.99
N PHE A 46 -25.11 19.14 2.10
CA PHE A 46 -24.21 18.10 2.56
C PHE A 46 -24.93 16.75 2.55
N VAL A 47 -24.36 15.77 1.84
CA VAL A 47 -24.89 14.41 1.78
C VAL A 47 -23.84 13.44 2.28
N GLU A 48 -24.14 12.75 3.38
CA GLU A 48 -23.37 11.62 3.89
C GLU A 48 -23.94 10.32 3.34
N TYR A 49 -23.09 9.40 2.88
CA TYR A 49 -23.51 8.08 2.45
C TYR A 49 -23.65 7.13 3.65
N GLY A 50 -24.74 6.38 3.70
CA GLY A 50 -25.00 5.36 4.73
C GLY A 50 -24.11 4.12 4.61
N GLN A 51 -23.63 3.83 3.40
CA GLN A 51 -22.59 2.85 3.10
C GLN A 51 -21.52 3.52 2.23
N LEU A 52 -20.25 3.20 2.47
CA LEU A 52 -19.14 3.78 1.71
C LEU A 52 -19.23 3.34 0.25
N ARG A 53 -19.14 4.30 -0.67
CA ARG A 53 -19.02 4.00 -2.10
C ARG A 53 -17.54 3.74 -2.40
N GLU A 54 -17.23 2.63 -3.07
CA GLU A 54 -15.87 2.31 -3.51
C GLU A 54 -15.77 2.49 -5.03
N ASP A 55 -14.74 3.22 -5.47
CA ASP A 55 -14.40 3.37 -6.89
C ASP A 55 -12.87 3.44 -7.04
N GLY A 56 -12.28 2.57 -7.85
CA GLY A 56 -10.83 2.51 -8.08
C GLY A 56 -9.98 2.34 -6.80
N GLY A 57 -10.49 1.66 -5.77
CA GLY A 57 -9.81 1.47 -4.48
C GLY A 57 -9.92 2.65 -3.50
N LYS A 58 -10.68 3.69 -3.85
CA LYS A 58 -10.93 4.86 -3.00
C LYS A 58 -12.30 4.75 -2.34
N LYS A 59 -12.37 5.12 -1.04
CA LYS A 59 -13.59 5.10 -0.23
C LYS A 59 -14.19 6.49 -0.12
N PHE A 60 -15.40 6.65 -0.65
CA PHE A 60 -16.16 7.89 -0.64
C PHE A 60 -17.20 7.86 0.47
N GLY A 61 -17.17 8.88 1.33
CA GLY A 61 -18.10 9.01 2.47
C GLY A 61 -19.30 9.92 2.19
N GLY A 62 -19.22 10.78 1.18
CA GLY A 62 -20.27 11.74 0.88
C GLY A 62 -19.85 12.83 -0.11
N PHE A 63 -20.69 13.83 -0.27
CA PHE A 63 -20.35 15.05 -1.00
C PHE A 63 -20.94 16.29 -0.34
N VAL A 64 -20.33 17.44 -0.63
CA VAL A 64 -20.87 18.74 -0.25
C VAL A 64 -20.88 19.66 -1.47
N ALA A 65 -21.99 20.34 -1.71
CA ALA A 65 -22.13 21.37 -2.72
C ALA A 65 -22.51 22.68 -2.05
N PHE A 66 -21.84 23.78 -2.39
CA PHE A 66 -22.13 25.08 -1.81
C PHE A 66 -21.73 26.21 -2.74
N ASP A 67 -22.40 27.35 -2.56
CA ASP A 67 -21.99 28.61 -3.17
C ASP A 67 -21.35 29.50 -2.10
N ALA A 68 -20.19 30.04 -2.39
CA ALA A 68 -19.57 31.11 -1.61
C ALA A 68 -19.89 32.46 -2.26
N GLU A 69 -20.17 33.48 -1.46
CA GLU A 69 -20.33 34.86 -1.90
C GLU A 69 -19.33 35.78 -1.20
N LEU A 70 -19.01 36.89 -1.86
CA LEU A 70 -18.16 37.95 -1.34
C LEU A 70 -18.85 39.30 -1.54
N THR A 71 -19.52 39.74 -0.48
CA THR A 71 -20.30 40.98 -0.42
C THR A 71 -20.10 41.68 0.92
N VAL A 72 -20.42 42.97 0.97
CA VAL A 72 -20.57 43.69 2.24
C VAL A 72 -21.93 43.29 2.83
N PRO A 73 -22.00 42.87 4.11
CA PRO A 73 -23.28 42.60 4.77
C PRO A 73 -24.18 43.84 4.79
N ASP A 74 -25.49 43.66 4.59
CA ASP A 74 -26.44 44.77 4.44
C ASP A 74 -26.49 45.67 5.70
N ASP A 75 -26.33 45.08 6.90
CA ASP A 75 -26.31 45.83 8.16
C ASP A 75 -25.03 46.69 8.30
N ALA A 76 -23.89 46.15 7.87
CA ALA A 76 -22.63 46.88 7.82
C ALA A 76 -22.70 48.00 6.78
N LEU A 77 -23.25 47.71 5.60
CA LEU A 77 -23.40 48.69 4.52
C LEU A 77 -24.29 49.87 4.93
N ALA A 78 -25.39 49.61 5.64
CA ALA A 78 -26.26 50.65 6.18
C ALA A 78 -25.52 51.56 7.18
N LYS A 79 -24.74 50.98 8.11
CA LYS A 79 -23.95 51.74 9.08
C LYS A 79 -22.82 52.53 8.43
N ILE A 80 -22.11 51.95 7.46
CA ILE A 80 -21.08 52.64 6.67
C ILE A 80 -21.71 53.83 5.94
N THR A 81 -22.85 53.63 5.30
CA THR A 81 -23.57 54.71 4.57
C THR A 81 -23.95 55.85 5.51
N ALA A 82 -24.38 55.55 6.75
CA ALA A 82 -24.70 56.57 7.74
C ALA A 82 -23.47 57.37 8.20
N GLU A 83 -22.31 56.72 8.42
CA GLU A 83 -21.07 57.42 8.76
C GLU A 83 -20.57 58.30 7.60
N LEU A 84 -20.66 57.81 6.36
CA LEU A 84 -20.34 58.60 5.17
C LEU A 84 -21.29 59.79 5.00
N GLN A 85 -22.57 59.64 5.36
CA GLN A 85 -23.52 60.74 5.28
C GLN A 85 -23.14 61.87 6.23
N LYS A 86 -22.67 61.56 7.44
CA LYS A 86 -22.14 62.57 8.37
C LYS A 86 -20.95 63.33 7.78
N GLU A 87 -20.06 62.63 7.08
CA GLU A 87 -18.90 63.23 6.39
C GLU A 87 -19.37 64.21 5.30
N VAL A 88 -20.30 63.78 4.44
CA VAL A 88 -20.88 64.61 3.37
C VAL A 88 -21.64 65.80 3.96
N ASP A 89 -22.46 65.60 4.98
CA ASP A 89 -23.23 66.65 5.65
C ASP A 89 -22.31 67.74 6.20
N ALA A 90 -21.22 67.35 6.87
CA ALA A 90 -20.23 68.29 7.40
C ALA A 90 -19.54 69.08 6.27
N LYS A 91 -19.15 68.39 5.19
CA LYS A 91 -18.48 69.01 4.04
C LYS A 91 -19.34 70.06 3.34
N TYR A 92 -20.62 69.76 3.15
CA TYR A 92 -21.56 70.65 2.46
C TYR A 92 -22.08 71.77 3.35
N LYS A 93 -22.21 71.52 4.67
CA LYS A 93 -22.47 72.58 5.66
C LYS A 93 -21.39 73.66 5.59
N ASN A 94 -20.12 73.28 5.46
CA ASN A 94 -19.02 74.24 5.32
C ASN A 94 -19.06 75.02 3.99
N ARG A 95 -19.76 74.51 2.97
CA ARG A 95 -19.94 75.14 1.65
C ARG A 95 -21.21 75.98 1.54
N GLY A 96 -22.07 75.98 2.57
CA GLY A 96 -23.35 76.68 2.55
C GLY A 96 -24.38 76.13 1.56
N THR A 97 -24.19 74.89 1.08
CA THR A 97 -25.09 74.23 0.12
C THR A 97 -25.77 73.01 0.75
N PRO A 98 -27.00 72.63 0.32
CA PRO A 98 -27.67 71.44 0.83
C PRO A 98 -26.85 70.17 0.54
N PRO A 99 -26.64 69.28 1.53
CA PRO A 99 -25.87 68.06 1.31
C PRO A 99 -26.65 67.05 0.44
N PRO A 100 -26.02 66.43 -0.56
CA PRO A 100 -26.59 65.32 -1.30
C PRO A 100 -26.61 64.04 -0.45
N LYS A 101 -27.44 63.07 -0.85
CA LYS A 101 -27.42 61.73 -0.24
C LYS A 101 -26.23 60.93 -0.73
N VAL A 102 -25.60 60.20 0.19
CA VAL A 102 -24.53 59.26 -0.13
C VAL A 102 -25.02 58.17 -1.07
N LYS A 103 -24.21 57.88 -2.10
CA LYS A 103 -24.42 56.78 -3.04
C LYS A 103 -23.28 55.77 -2.91
N ILE A 104 -23.61 54.51 -2.67
CA ILE A 104 -22.63 53.42 -2.79
C ILE A 104 -22.71 52.86 -4.21
N ALA A 105 -21.62 53.01 -4.96
CA ALA A 105 -21.50 52.46 -6.31
C ALA A 105 -20.88 51.05 -6.26
N PRO A 106 -21.30 50.14 -7.16
CA PRO A 106 -20.68 48.83 -7.25
C PRO A 106 -19.24 48.95 -7.76
N ILE A 107 -18.37 48.06 -7.29
CA ILE A 107 -17.03 47.91 -7.84
C ILE A 107 -17.16 47.17 -9.18
N LEU A 108 -16.59 47.74 -10.24
CA LEU A 108 -16.57 47.14 -11.57
C LEU A 108 -15.40 46.16 -11.68
N TRP A 109 -15.66 44.91 -11.35
CA TRP A 109 -14.67 43.83 -11.48
C TRP A 109 -14.42 43.49 -12.95
N THR A 110 -13.16 43.48 -13.36
CA THR A 110 -12.72 43.21 -14.75
C THR A 110 -12.29 41.77 -14.94
N GLY A 111 -11.92 41.09 -13.86
CA GLY A 111 -11.40 39.73 -13.88
C GLY A 111 -11.26 39.18 -12.47
N GLY A 112 -11.05 37.88 -12.37
CA GLY A 112 -10.70 37.27 -11.09
C GLY A 112 -10.89 35.76 -11.05
N THR A 113 -10.28 35.15 -10.05
CA THR A 113 -10.37 33.71 -9.75
C THR A 113 -10.80 33.49 -8.31
N VAL A 114 -11.31 32.28 -8.04
CA VAL A 114 -11.58 31.82 -6.67
C VAL A 114 -10.95 30.45 -6.49
N GLU A 115 -10.31 30.25 -5.35
CA GLU A 115 -9.62 29.01 -4.99
C GLU A 115 -10.07 28.55 -3.60
N LEU A 116 -10.18 27.23 -3.43
CA LEU A 116 -10.29 26.58 -2.13
C LEU A 116 -8.91 26.16 -1.66
N LEU A 117 -8.53 26.47 -0.42
CA LEU A 117 -7.26 25.99 0.16
C LEU A 117 -7.43 24.55 0.68
N LEU A 118 -7.61 23.60 -0.25
CA LEU A 118 -7.77 22.17 0.01
C LEU A 118 -7.02 21.37 -1.07
N SER A 119 -6.41 20.25 -0.70
CA SER A 119 -5.70 19.37 -1.66
C SER A 119 -6.66 18.35 -2.28
N GLU A 120 -6.82 18.40 -3.60
CA GLU A 120 -7.56 17.39 -4.37
C GLU A 120 -6.78 16.06 -4.44
N GLY A 121 -7.49 14.92 -4.35
CA GLY A 121 -6.88 13.59 -4.31
C GLY A 121 -6.12 13.32 -3.01
N GLY A 122 -6.33 14.13 -1.97
CA GLY A 122 -5.74 13.98 -0.65
C GLY A 122 -6.60 13.16 0.31
N ALA A 123 -6.19 13.09 1.58
CA ALA A 123 -6.87 12.29 2.61
C ALA A 123 -8.32 12.72 2.91
N LEU A 124 -8.71 13.95 2.57
CA LEU A 124 -10.01 14.54 2.91
C LEU A 124 -10.92 14.72 1.69
N VAL A 125 -10.37 15.16 0.56
CA VAL A 125 -11.13 15.52 -0.63
C VAL A 125 -10.61 14.72 -1.80
N GLU A 126 -11.49 13.92 -2.40
CA GLU A 126 -11.15 13.10 -3.56
C GLU A 126 -11.21 13.91 -4.85
N LYS A 127 -12.22 14.79 -4.96
CA LYS A 127 -12.43 15.59 -6.16
C LYS A 127 -13.05 16.94 -5.83
N VAL A 128 -12.58 17.99 -6.49
CA VAL A 128 -13.21 19.31 -6.44
C VAL A 128 -13.76 19.63 -7.83
N ARG A 129 -15.04 20.00 -7.87
CA ARG A 129 -15.74 20.48 -9.06
C ARG A 129 -16.25 21.88 -8.76
N GLY A 130 -16.35 22.73 -9.77
CA GLY A 130 -16.86 24.09 -9.59
C GLY A 130 -15.79 25.16 -9.73
N ALA A 131 -16.14 26.37 -9.33
CA ALA A 131 -15.74 27.58 -10.05
C ALA A 131 -14.35 28.10 -9.66
N GLY A 132 -13.42 28.03 -10.61
CA GLY A 132 -12.18 28.80 -10.59
C GLY A 132 -12.36 30.29 -10.93
N LYS A 133 -13.58 30.75 -11.20
CA LYS A 133 -13.93 32.14 -11.54
C LYS A 133 -15.27 32.54 -10.90
N PRO A 134 -15.34 33.65 -10.14
CA PRO A 134 -16.60 34.10 -9.56
C PRO A 134 -17.47 34.77 -10.62
N SER A 135 -18.72 35.07 -10.28
CA SER A 135 -19.64 35.80 -11.17
C SER A 135 -19.12 37.17 -11.64
N LEU A 136 -18.27 37.84 -10.85
CA LEU A 136 -17.74 39.21 -11.11
C LEU A 136 -18.82 40.31 -11.17
N TYR A 137 -20.05 40.00 -10.77
CA TYR A 137 -21.14 40.96 -10.60
C TYR A 137 -21.95 40.62 -9.35
N GLY A 138 -22.81 41.53 -8.92
CA GLY A 138 -23.65 41.34 -7.74
C GLY A 138 -22.82 41.01 -6.50
N ARG A 139 -23.02 39.81 -5.94
CA ARG A 139 -22.36 39.33 -4.71
C ARG A 139 -21.11 38.49 -4.95
N ASN A 140 -20.57 38.47 -6.18
CA ASN A 140 -19.38 37.69 -6.55
C ASN A 140 -19.48 36.19 -6.21
N VAL A 141 -20.65 35.59 -6.43
CA VAL A 141 -20.90 34.18 -6.13
C VAL A 141 -19.95 33.25 -6.91
N ALA A 142 -19.42 32.22 -6.24
CA ALA A 142 -18.64 31.12 -6.78
C ALA A 142 -19.16 29.78 -6.23
N SER A 143 -19.46 28.83 -7.13
CA SER A 143 -20.09 27.55 -6.81
C SER A 143 -19.09 26.41 -6.75
N PHE A 144 -19.16 25.58 -5.71
CA PHE A 144 -18.26 24.44 -5.50
C PHE A 144 -19.05 23.16 -5.20
N MET A 145 -18.51 22.03 -5.64
CA MET A 145 -18.95 20.70 -5.26
C MET A 145 -17.72 19.84 -4.99
N MET A 146 -17.66 19.24 -3.80
CA MET A 146 -16.55 18.41 -3.37
C MET A 146 -17.03 16.99 -3.10
N GLU A 147 -16.34 16.02 -3.69
CA GLU A 147 -16.47 14.61 -3.33
C GLU A 147 -15.50 14.30 -2.18
N LEU A 148 -16.04 13.79 -1.08
CA LEU A 148 -15.30 13.63 0.17
C LEU A 148 -14.96 12.16 0.41
N SER A 149 -13.76 11.93 0.96
CA SER A 149 -13.38 10.63 1.50
C SER A 149 -14.21 10.29 2.76
N GLU A 150 -14.10 9.07 3.29
CA GLU A 150 -14.68 8.71 4.58
C GLU A 150 -14.25 9.69 5.69
N LEU A 151 -12.94 9.92 5.82
CA LEU A 151 -12.37 10.85 6.81
C LEU A 151 -12.80 12.29 6.55
N GLY A 152 -12.78 12.73 5.30
CA GLY A 152 -13.22 14.07 4.91
C GLY A 152 -14.68 14.32 5.23
N THR A 153 -15.54 13.33 5.04
CA THR A 153 -16.97 13.44 5.36
C THR A 153 -17.18 13.67 6.85
N ALA A 154 -16.46 12.94 7.71
CA ALA A 154 -16.55 13.13 9.16
C ALA A 154 -16.07 14.52 9.60
N ILE A 155 -14.92 14.97 9.08
CA ILE A 155 -14.32 16.28 9.44
C ILE A 155 -15.19 17.44 8.95
N PHE A 156 -15.68 17.39 7.71
CA PHE A 156 -16.53 18.45 7.18
C PHE A 156 -17.88 18.50 7.88
N LYS A 157 -18.47 17.35 8.23
CA LYS A 157 -19.70 17.31 9.02
C LYS A 157 -19.52 17.98 10.37
N GLU A 158 -18.45 17.66 11.10
CA GLU A 158 -18.16 18.28 12.39
C GLU A 158 -17.93 19.78 12.23
N THR A 159 -16.99 20.18 11.37
CA THR A 159 -16.58 21.58 11.22
C THR A 159 -17.64 22.50 10.58
N LEU A 160 -18.61 21.96 9.84
CA LEU A 160 -19.74 22.75 9.33
C LEU A 160 -20.90 22.86 10.33
N SER A 161 -21.03 21.90 11.25
CA SER A 161 -22.14 21.84 12.22
C SER A 161 -21.80 22.46 13.58
N THR A 162 -20.53 22.48 14.00
CA THR A 162 -20.10 22.96 15.33
C THR A 162 -19.04 24.06 15.24
N GLY A 163 -19.08 25.02 16.18
CA GLY A 163 -18.11 26.12 16.28
C GLY A 163 -18.49 27.38 15.49
N SER A 164 -17.53 28.27 15.26
CA SER A 164 -17.73 29.59 14.63
C SER A 164 -17.06 29.76 13.26
N ALA A 165 -16.09 28.92 12.91
CA ALA A 165 -15.48 28.88 11.58
C ALA A 165 -15.42 27.44 11.07
N SER A 166 -15.76 27.26 9.80
CA SER A 166 -15.58 25.98 9.11
C SER A 166 -14.12 25.83 8.67
N ALA A 167 -13.68 24.59 8.46
CA ALA A 167 -12.36 24.31 7.90
C ALA A 167 -12.27 24.68 6.39
N VAL A 168 -13.32 25.23 5.79
CA VAL A 168 -13.37 25.60 4.37
C VAL A 168 -12.83 27.01 4.19
N THR A 169 -11.64 27.14 3.61
CA THR A 169 -11.02 28.43 3.33
C THR A 169 -11.14 28.79 1.86
N VAL A 170 -11.67 29.98 1.58
CA VAL A 170 -11.89 30.49 0.23
C VAL A 170 -11.02 31.74 0.02
N VAL A 171 -10.33 31.78 -1.12
CA VAL A 171 -9.47 32.89 -1.54
C VAL A 171 -10.01 33.44 -2.85
N TYR A 172 -10.44 34.69 -2.84
CA TYR A 172 -10.74 35.43 -4.06
C TYR A 172 -9.48 36.13 -4.54
N LYS A 173 -9.33 36.29 -5.86
CA LYS A 173 -8.33 37.16 -6.48
C LYS A 173 -9.08 37.98 -7.53
N LEU A 174 -9.36 39.24 -7.26
CA LEU A 174 -10.25 40.08 -8.07
C LEU A 174 -9.52 41.30 -8.62
N ASP A 175 -9.69 41.53 -9.91
CA ASP A 175 -9.14 42.66 -10.64
C ASP A 175 -10.21 43.71 -10.89
N HIS A 176 -9.87 44.97 -10.74
CA HIS A 176 -10.75 46.09 -11.08
C HIS A 176 -9.96 47.35 -11.41
N TYR A 177 -10.65 48.32 -12.02
CA TYR A 177 -10.08 49.62 -12.33
C TYR A 177 -10.04 50.55 -11.12
N ILE A 178 -8.89 51.20 -10.92
CA ILE A 178 -8.73 52.29 -9.96
C ILE A 178 -7.99 53.47 -10.60
N ARG A 179 -8.42 54.68 -10.26
CA ARG A 179 -7.82 55.92 -10.76
C ARG A 179 -6.66 56.35 -9.85
N LEU A 180 -5.49 56.61 -10.45
CA LEU A 180 -4.37 57.22 -9.75
C LEU A 180 -4.64 58.71 -9.49
N PRO A 181 -4.02 59.29 -8.44
CA PRO A 181 -3.89 60.74 -8.32
C PRO A 181 -3.43 61.36 -9.64
N GLU A 182 -3.94 62.55 -9.93
CA GLU A 182 -3.53 63.29 -11.13
C GLU A 182 -2.06 63.65 -11.03
N MET A 183 -1.29 63.34 -12.08
CA MET A 183 0.09 63.77 -12.21
C MET A 183 0.09 65.16 -12.83
N SER A 184 0.98 66.02 -12.33
CA SER A 184 1.10 67.39 -12.84
C SER A 184 2.55 67.77 -13.04
N ALA A 185 2.81 68.49 -14.12
CA ALA A 185 4.12 69.06 -14.40
C ALA A 185 3.94 70.43 -15.04
N TRP A 186 4.70 71.42 -14.59
CA TRP A 186 4.66 72.75 -15.18
C TRP A 186 6.02 73.41 -15.16
N GLY A 187 6.20 74.33 -16.11
CA GLY A 187 7.36 75.19 -16.22
C GLY A 187 6.92 76.63 -16.47
N THR A 188 7.48 77.57 -15.72
CA THR A 188 7.30 79.00 -15.96
C THR A 188 8.63 79.67 -16.23
N TRP A 189 8.67 80.57 -17.18
CA TRP A 189 9.76 81.50 -17.40
C TRP A 189 9.22 82.92 -17.37
N ASN A 190 9.83 83.78 -16.57
CA ASN A 190 9.49 85.19 -16.49
C ASN A 190 10.76 85.99 -16.70
N ALA A 191 10.78 86.87 -17.70
CA ALA A 191 11.86 87.80 -17.94
C ALA A 191 11.36 89.23 -17.93
N SER A 192 12.17 90.12 -17.35
CA SER A 192 11.95 91.56 -17.35
C SER A 192 13.23 92.27 -17.70
N GLU A 193 13.15 93.21 -18.63
CA GLU A 193 14.24 94.12 -18.98
C GLU A 193 13.78 95.56 -18.78
N PHE A 194 14.58 96.36 -18.07
CA PHE A 194 14.36 97.78 -17.85
C PHE A 194 15.59 98.57 -18.26
N TYR A 195 15.39 99.60 -19.08
CA TYR A 195 16.42 100.53 -19.51
C TYR A 195 15.98 101.96 -19.22
N SER A 196 16.84 102.69 -18.51
CA SER A 196 16.67 104.11 -18.22
C SER A 196 17.84 104.88 -18.85
N PHE A 197 17.51 105.88 -19.66
CA PHE A 197 18.46 106.83 -20.24
C PHE A 197 18.11 108.23 -19.79
N PHE A 198 19.11 108.92 -19.26
CA PHE A 198 19.04 110.32 -18.90
C PHE A 198 20.17 111.07 -19.60
N GLN A 199 19.84 112.17 -20.25
CA GLN A 199 20.80 113.10 -20.79
C GLN A 199 20.36 114.53 -20.50
N ASP A 200 21.32 115.33 -20.06
CA ASP A 200 21.20 116.76 -19.85
C ASP A 200 22.33 117.43 -20.64
N ILE A 201 21.98 118.25 -21.63
CA ILE A 201 22.90 119.07 -22.41
C ILE A 201 22.53 120.52 -22.14
N ASN A 202 23.53 121.30 -21.75
CA ASN A 202 23.44 122.75 -21.66
C ASN A 202 24.51 123.36 -22.57
N THR A 203 24.07 124.18 -23.52
CA THR A 203 24.93 124.94 -24.44
C THR A 203 24.70 126.41 -24.17
N GLU A 204 25.73 127.12 -23.71
CA GLU A 204 25.65 128.55 -23.42
C GLU A 204 26.43 129.31 -24.49
N ASP A 205 25.70 130.02 -25.36
CA ASP A 205 26.25 130.89 -26.38
C ASP A 205 26.68 132.22 -25.72
N ASN A 206 27.99 132.47 -25.72
CA ASN A 206 28.55 133.61 -25.00
C ASN A 206 28.92 134.73 -25.96
N PHE A 207 28.27 135.89 -25.83
CA PHE A 207 28.47 137.04 -26.73
C PHE A 207 29.90 137.64 -26.72
N TRP A 208 30.69 137.35 -25.68
CA TRP A 208 32.03 137.91 -25.46
C TRP A 208 33.09 136.90 -24.98
N SER A 209 32.80 135.59 -25.01
CA SER A 209 33.76 134.52 -24.66
C SER A 209 33.52 133.27 -25.51
N GLU A 210 34.36 132.25 -25.39
CA GLU A 210 34.11 130.97 -26.05
C GLU A 210 32.83 130.32 -25.49
N ASP A 211 32.04 129.73 -26.38
CA ASP A 211 30.80 129.04 -26.01
C ASP A 211 31.11 127.83 -25.12
N SER A 212 30.21 127.53 -24.19
CA SER A 212 30.39 126.41 -23.27
C SER A 212 29.40 125.30 -23.56
N TYR A 213 29.89 124.06 -23.60
CA TYR A 213 29.08 122.86 -23.81
C TYR A 213 29.32 121.90 -22.65
N THR A 214 28.26 121.59 -21.90
CA THR A 214 28.29 120.55 -20.87
C THR A 214 27.24 119.51 -21.16
N GLU A 215 27.66 118.25 -21.19
CA GLU A 215 26.80 117.11 -21.40
C GLU A 215 26.99 116.07 -20.27
N VAL A 216 25.88 115.70 -19.63
CA VAL A 216 25.83 114.59 -18.67
C VAL A 216 24.94 113.50 -19.23
N VAL A 217 25.53 112.35 -19.53
CA VAL A 217 24.80 111.15 -19.96
C VAL A 217 24.90 110.09 -18.88
N ASN A 218 23.75 109.61 -18.41
CA ASN A 218 23.65 108.48 -17.51
C ASN A 218 22.71 107.44 -18.11
N SER A 219 23.16 106.19 -18.14
CA SER A 219 22.30 105.07 -18.50
C SER A 219 22.42 103.95 -17.48
N SER A 220 21.30 103.28 -17.20
CA SER A 220 21.26 102.10 -16.35
C SER A 220 20.35 101.03 -16.95
N ARG A 221 20.75 99.78 -16.79
CA ARG A 221 20.03 98.62 -17.32
C ARG A 221 19.91 97.54 -16.26
N TYR A 222 18.71 97.00 -16.12
CA TYR A 222 18.42 95.85 -15.28
C TYR A 222 17.76 94.77 -16.13
N LYS A 223 18.33 93.57 -16.07
CA LYS A 223 17.78 92.39 -16.72
C LYS A 223 17.70 91.27 -15.70
N ASN A 224 16.53 90.67 -15.61
CA ASN A 224 16.28 89.54 -14.73
C ASN A 224 15.45 88.50 -15.47
N ASP A 225 15.83 87.24 -15.36
CA ASP A 225 15.07 86.11 -15.88
C ASP A 225 15.05 84.98 -14.85
N VAL A 226 13.87 84.38 -14.67
CA VAL A 226 13.65 83.31 -13.69
C VAL A 226 12.89 82.18 -14.33
N THR A 227 13.47 80.99 -14.26
CA THR A 227 12.82 79.73 -14.64
C THR A 227 12.42 78.96 -13.38
N LYS A 228 11.19 78.48 -13.32
CA LYS A 228 10.72 77.55 -12.28
C LYS A 228 10.09 76.33 -12.95
N THR A 229 10.41 75.15 -12.45
CA THR A 229 9.75 73.91 -12.87
C THR A 229 9.24 73.16 -11.65
N HIS A 230 8.15 72.42 -11.84
CA HIS A 230 7.53 71.61 -10.81
C HIS A 230 7.04 70.30 -11.44
N PHE A 231 7.19 69.22 -10.69
CA PHE A 231 6.90 67.87 -11.14
C PHE A 231 6.34 67.06 -9.98
N GLU A 232 5.08 66.65 -10.10
CA GLU A 232 4.38 65.77 -9.16
C GLU A 232 3.94 64.51 -9.91
N PHE A 233 4.63 63.40 -9.63
CA PHE A 233 4.40 62.12 -10.27
C PHE A 233 3.87 61.10 -9.27
N THR A 234 2.92 60.29 -9.72
CA THR A 234 2.46 59.12 -8.96
C THR A 234 2.92 57.86 -9.66
N GLN A 235 3.65 57.00 -8.94
CA GLN A 235 4.09 55.72 -9.47
C GLN A 235 2.89 54.81 -9.77
N ALA A 236 2.88 54.24 -10.97
CA ALA A 236 1.89 53.26 -11.35
C ALA A 236 2.36 51.87 -10.90
N PRO A 237 1.71 51.21 -9.93
CA PRO A 237 2.15 49.91 -9.39
C PRO A 237 2.09 48.76 -10.40
N ASN A 238 1.45 48.95 -11.55
CA ASN A 238 1.37 47.97 -12.64
C ASN A 238 2.47 48.16 -13.71
N LEU A 239 3.37 49.12 -13.54
CA LEU A 239 4.55 49.31 -14.38
C LEU A 239 5.80 48.89 -13.61
N SER A 240 6.84 48.45 -14.32
CA SER A 240 8.13 48.18 -13.71
C SER A 240 8.76 49.48 -13.17
N PRO A 241 9.72 49.39 -12.23
CA PRO A 241 10.47 50.56 -11.77
C PRO A 241 11.13 51.33 -12.93
N GLU A 242 11.66 50.63 -13.93
CA GLU A 242 12.30 51.21 -15.11
C GLU A 242 11.29 51.93 -16.01
N GLU A 243 10.11 51.37 -16.19
CA GLU A 243 9.04 51.98 -16.99
C GLU A 243 8.49 53.25 -16.32
N ASN A 244 8.31 53.23 -14.99
CA ASN A 244 7.93 54.42 -14.23
C ASN A 244 9.00 55.52 -14.32
N ALA A 245 10.29 55.16 -14.16
CA ALA A 245 11.40 56.11 -14.26
C ALA A 245 11.53 56.70 -15.67
N LYS A 246 11.29 55.88 -16.71
CA LYS A 246 11.29 56.35 -18.10
C LYS A 246 10.16 57.34 -18.36
N LEU A 247 8.94 57.04 -17.93
CA LEU A 247 7.80 57.96 -18.07
C LEU A 247 8.10 59.31 -17.40
N GLU A 248 8.61 59.29 -16.17
CA GLU A 248 9.02 60.51 -15.47
C GLU A 248 10.10 61.29 -16.25
N SER A 249 11.13 60.60 -16.76
CA SER A 249 12.18 61.22 -17.58
C SER A 249 11.61 61.85 -18.86
N ASP A 250 10.73 61.14 -19.56
CA ASP A 250 10.15 61.61 -20.83
C ASP A 250 9.28 62.85 -20.62
N VAL A 251 8.49 62.91 -19.54
CA VAL A 251 7.69 64.09 -19.19
C VAL A 251 8.57 65.26 -18.78
N ARG A 252 9.63 65.03 -17.99
CA ARG A 252 10.62 66.06 -17.63
C ARG A 252 11.28 66.65 -18.87
N ALA A 253 11.70 65.81 -19.81
CA ALA A 253 12.30 66.24 -21.07
C ALA A 253 11.29 67.02 -21.94
N LEU A 254 10.03 66.57 -22.00
CA LEU A 254 8.96 67.24 -22.74
C LEU A 254 8.72 68.66 -22.23
N ILE A 255 8.53 68.82 -20.91
CA ILE A 255 8.29 70.14 -20.29
C ILE A 255 9.47 71.07 -20.53
N ASN A 256 10.70 70.60 -20.30
CA ASN A 256 11.89 71.42 -20.52
C ASN A 256 12.04 71.84 -21.99
N LYS A 257 11.82 70.91 -22.93
CA LYS A 257 11.90 71.21 -24.38
C LYS A 257 10.81 72.19 -24.83
N GLN A 258 9.56 72.01 -24.36
CA GLN A 258 8.47 72.92 -24.68
C GLN A 258 8.69 74.30 -24.07
N LEU A 259 9.20 74.36 -22.84
CA LEU A 259 9.55 75.59 -22.16
C LEU A 259 10.67 76.31 -22.90
N GLU A 260 11.77 75.65 -23.23
CA GLU A 260 12.88 76.22 -24.01
C GLU A 260 12.39 76.78 -25.35
N ALA A 261 11.61 76.00 -26.10
CA ALA A 261 11.05 76.46 -27.37
C ALA A 261 10.12 77.68 -27.19
N ALA A 262 9.34 77.72 -26.12
CA ALA A 262 8.45 78.83 -25.81
C ALA A 262 9.22 80.07 -25.32
N VAL A 263 10.33 79.89 -24.59
CA VAL A 263 11.25 80.96 -24.22
C VAL A 263 11.88 81.55 -25.48
N GLN A 264 12.45 80.73 -26.37
CA GLN A 264 13.07 81.19 -27.63
C GLN A 264 12.11 82.03 -28.48
N ARG A 265 10.84 81.65 -28.57
CA ARG A 265 9.81 82.43 -29.30
C ARG A 265 9.46 83.77 -28.63
N ASN A 266 9.59 83.86 -27.32
CA ASN A 266 9.19 85.02 -26.52
C ASN A 266 10.38 85.76 -25.91
N LEU A 267 11.60 85.52 -26.42
CA LEU A 267 12.79 86.23 -25.99
C LEU A 267 12.59 87.73 -26.25
N LEU A 268 12.84 88.52 -25.22
CA LEU A 268 12.80 89.97 -25.30
C LEU A 268 13.87 90.44 -26.29
N LYS A 269 13.46 91.26 -27.27
CA LYS A 269 14.40 91.95 -28.13
C LYS A 269 15.11 93.01 -27.30
N GLU A 270 16.43 93.00 -27.35
CA GLU A 270 17.25 93.95 -26.61
C GLU A 270 16.77 95.38 -26.84
N ILE A 271 16.60 96.12 -25.75
CA ILE A 271 16.18 97.52 -25.84
C ILE A 271 17.33 98.31 -26.46
N ALA A 272 17.13 98.78 -27.69
CA ALA A 272 18.10 99.62 -28.38
C ALA A 272 18.43 100.86 -27.53
N GLU A 273 19.73 101.10 -27.35
CA GLU A 273 20.25 102.26 -26.64
C GLU A 273 19.82 103.54 -27.36
N VAL A 274 19.57 104.57 -26.56
CA VAL A 274 19.26 105.88 -27.11
C VAL A 274 20.56 106.49 -27.59
N ASP A 275 20.61 106.86 -28.88
CA ASP A 275 21.74 107.62 -29.42
C ASP A 275 21.83 108.96 -28.67
N PRO A 276 22.94 109.22 -27.95
CA PRO A 276 23.12 110.49 -27.24
C PRO A 276 23.23 111.67 -28.21
N ASN A 277 23.50 111.46 -29.51
CA ASN A 277 23.60 112.54 -30.47
C ASN A 277 22.27 113.30 -30.63
N VAL A 278 22.30 114.59 -30.33
CA VAL A 278 21.15 115.50 -30.43
C VAL A 278 21.28 116.50 -31.59
N LYS A 279 22.29 116.35 -32.47
CA LYS A 279 22.55 117.30 -33.56
C LYS A 279 21.31 117.58 -34.40
N ALA A 280 20.51 116.56 -34.71
CA ALA A 280 19.26 116.72 -35.47
C ALA A 280 18.13 117.43 -34.70
N LEU A 281 18.22 117.52 -33.37
CA LEU A 281 17.29 118.28 -32.51
C LEU A 281 17.71 119.75 -32.37
N GLN A 282 19.01 120.05 -32.52
CA GLN A 282 19.57 121.40 -32.49
C GLN A 282 19.62 122.06 -33.88
N GLU A 283 19.78 121.28 -34.95
CA GLU A 283 19.97 121.80 -36.31
C GLU A 283 18.72 122.56 -36.82
N GLY A 284 18.86 123.87 -36.99
CA GLY A 284 17.80 124.77 -37.46
C GLY A 284 16.85 125.29 -36.36
N GLN A 285 17.14 125.03 -35.09
CA GLN A 285 16.40 125.55 -33.93
C GLN A 285 17.36 126.13 -32.88
N ASP A 286 16.94 127.19 -32.19
CA ASP A 286 17.75 127.86 -31.15
C ASP A 286 17.49 127.21 -29.77
N ILE A 287 17.99 125.98 -29.60
CA ILE A 287 17.75 125.17 -28.39
C ILE A 287 19.06 125.01 -27.61
N GLU A 288 19.17 125.76 -26.51
CA GLU A 288 20.32 125.77 -25.60
C GLU A 288 20.30 124.61 -24.59
N ASP A 289 19.12 124.28 -24.05
CA ASP A 289 18.92 123.23 -23.04
C ASP A 289 18.16 122.01 -23.59
N ILE A 290 18.79 120.84 -23.55
CA ILE A 290 18.15 119.57 -23.92
C ILE A 290 18.20 118.59 -22.76
N ARG A 291 17.01 118.27 -22.22
CA ARG A 291 16.83 117.21 -21.23
C ARG A 291 15.99 116.06 -21.79
N ARG A 292 16.59 114.87 -21.88
CA ARG A 292 15.90 113.64 -22.32
C ARG A 292 15.84 112.64 -21.18
N THR A 293 14.65 112.14 -20.88
CA THR A 293 14.43 111.00 -19.97
C THR A 293 13.62 109.95 -20.71
N ILE A 294 14.22 108.79 -20.93
CA ILE A 294 13.59 107.68 -21.64
C ILE A 294 13.65 106.45 -20.75
N ASN A 295 12.47 105.94 -20.41
CA ASN A 295 12.30 104.69 -19.68
C ASN A 295 11.60 103.69 -20.58
N LYS A 296 12.21 102.52 -20.76
CA LYS A 296 11.61 101.41 -21.50
C LYS A 296 11.61 100.18 -20.61
N SER A 297 10.45 99.52 -20.53
CA SER A 297 10.28 98.25 -19.83
C SER A 297 9.71 97.22 -20.79
N GLN A 298 10.26 96.02 -20.76
CA GLN A 298 9.73 94.86 -21.46
C GLN A 298 9.57 93.70 -20.47
N ILE A 299 8.48 92.96 -20.61
CA ILE A 299 8.16 91.79 -19.79
C ILE A 299 7.70 90.66 -20.71
N ALA A 300 8.22 89.46 -20.50
CA ALA A 300 7.75 88.25 -21.15
C ALA A 300 7.50 87.15 -20.11
N ASN A 301 6.32 86.54 -20.19
CA ASN A 301 5.89 85.47 -19.31
C ASN A 301 5.49 84.27 -20.15
N VAL A 302 6.06 83.11 -19.83
CA VAL A 302 5.78 81.84 -20.48
C VAL A 302 5.37 80.85 -19.41
N ARG A 303 4.30 80.10 -19.66
CA ARG A 303 3.84 78.98 -18.83
C ARG A 303 3.51 77.79 -19.72
N VAL A 304 4.06 76.64 -19.37
CA VAL A 304 3.77 75.36 -20.00
C VAL A 304 3.28 74.43 -18.90
N GLU A 305 2.17 73.74 -19.16
CA GLU A 305 1.54 72.84 -18.19
C GLU A 305 1.17 71.52 -18.84
N TRP A 306 1.24 70.47 -18.04
CA TRP A 306 0.81 69.13 -18.37
C TRP A 306 0.12 68.53 -17.15
N HIS A 307 -1.05 67.96 -17.39
CA HIS A 307 -1.84 67.24 -16.40
C HIS A 307 -2.27 65.91 -17.02
N GLU A 308 -2.02 64.81 -16.34
CA GLU A 308 -2.48 63.49 -16.77
C GLU A 308 -3.03 62.70 -15.60
N ALA A 309 -4.25 62.20 -15.77
CA ALA A 309 -4.85 61.29 -14.83
C ALA A 309 -5.04 59.93 -15.49
N LYS A 310 -4.47 58.89 -14.86
CA LYS A 310 -4.41 57.54 -15.38
C LYS A 310 -5.28 56.58 -14.57
N THR A 311 -5.84 55.59 -15.25
CA THR A 311 -6.55 54.47 -14.62
C THR A 311 -5.72 53.21 -14.81
N ILE A 312 -5.62 52.40 -13.77
CA ILE A 312 -4.87 51.14 -13.78
C ILE A 312 -5.77 50.00 -13.30
N ILE A 313 -5.39 48.77 -13.62
CA ILE A 313 -5.99 47.57 -13.03
C ILE A 313 -5.22 47.24 -11.76
N THR A 314 -5.93 47.03 -10.66
CA THR A 314 -5.35 46.57 -9.39
C THR A 314 -6.04 45.28 -8.94
N ASN A 315 -5.27 44.42 -8.28
CA ASN A 315 -5.73 43.16 -7.74
C ASN A 315 -6.02 43.27 -6.24
N LYS A 316 -7.10 42.64 -5.79
CA LYS A 316 -7.44 42.47 -4.38
C LYS A 316 -7.72 40.99 -4.11
N ALA A 317 -7.20 40.47 -3.02
CA ALA A 317 -7.40 39.07 -2.64
C ALA A 317 -8.11 38.88 -1.29
N PRO A 318 -9.41 39.20 -1.17
CA PRO A 318 -10.17 38.90 0.04
C PRO A 318 -10.21 37.39 0.29
N GLN A 319 -9.91 36.98 1.52
CA GLN A 319 -9.82 35.57 1.89
C GLN A 319 -10.28 35.34 3.32
N GLY A 320 -10.76 34.13 3.58
CA GLY A 320 -11.16 33.73 4.92
C GLY A 320 -11.77 32.33 4.96
N GLN A 321 -11.92 31.81 6.17
CA GLN A 321 -12.73 30.63 6.42
C GLN A 321 -14.20 30.99 6.31
N LEU A 322 -14.98 30.12 5.66
CA LEU A 322 -16.43 30.23 5.68
C LEU A 322 -16.93 29.99 7.11
N PRO A 323 -17.98 30.68 7.56
CA PRO A 323 -18.58 30.46 8.87
C PRO A 323 -19.17 29.05 8.97
N THR A 324 -19.40 28.54 10.17
CA THR A 324 -20.18 27.31 10.35
C THR A 324 -21.66 27.59 10.06
N VAL A 325 -22.42 26.56 9.69
CA VAL A 325 -23.86 26.73 9.42
C VAL A 325 -24.58 27.25 10.66
N THR A 326 -24.28 26.71 11.84
CA THR A 326 -24.94 27.09 13.10
C THR A 326 -24.56 28.48 13.60
N SER A 327 -23.44 29.06 13.16
CA SER A 327 -23.06 30.44 13.50
C SER A 327 -23.82 31.50 12.69
N LEU A 328 -24.40 31.11 11.56
CA LEU A 328 -25.18 32.02 10.71
C LEU A 328 -26.60 32.20 11.25
N LYS A 329 -27.18 33.36 10.96
CA LYS A 329 -28.59 33.66 11.26
C LYS A 329 -29.45 33.47 10.02
N GLY A 330 -30.63 32.89 10.17
CA GLY A 330 -31.66 32.82 9.13
C GLY A 330 -32.35 34.17 8.90
N ALA A 331 -33.28 34.21 7.95
CA ALA A 331 -34.09 35.39 7.66
C ALA A 331 -34.96 35.82 8.87
N ASP A 332 -35.27 34.89 9.78
CA ASP A 332 -36.00 35.12 11.03
C ASP A 332 -35.09 35.59 12.19
N GLY A 333 -33.79 35.80 11.94
CA GLY A 333 -32.81 36.24 12.93
C GLY A 333 -32.34 35.15 13.89
N LYS A 334 -32.84 33.91 13.78
CA LYS A 334 -32.43 32.77 14.62
C LYS A 334 -31.23 32.03 14.01
N PRO A 335 -30.46 31.26 14.79
CA PRO A 335 -29.41 30.41 14.25
C PRO A 335 -29.94 29.44 13.18
N VAL A 336 -29.20 29.29 12.09
CA VAL A 336 -29.53 28.34 11.02
C VAL A 336 -29.33 26.91 11.53
N LYS A 337 -30.28 26.02 11.25
CA LYS A 337 -30.22 24.61 11.65
C LYS A 337 -29.37 23.82 10.67
N TRP A 338 -28.47 22.98 11.18
CA TRP A 338 -27.61 22.13 10.34
C TRP A 338 -28.43 21.07 9.59
N GLU A 339 -29.49 20.57 10.21
CA GLU A 339 -30.34 19.50 9.71
C GLU A 339 -31.07 19.87 8.41
N ASP A 340 -31.26 21.17 8.14
CA ASP A 340 -31.89 21.65 6.90
C ASP A 340 -30.97 21.46 5.68
N TYR A 341 -29.65 21.39 5.89
CA TYR A 341 -28.64 21.30 4.83
C TYR A 341 -27.96 19.93 4.80
N TYR A 342 -28.13 19.11 5.84
CA TYR A 342 -27.56 17.78 5.97
C TYR A 342 -28.57 16.68 5.65
N SER A 343 -28.14 15.65 4.95
CA SER A 343 -28.88 14.39 4.86
C SER A 343 -27.93 13.20 4.86
N LYS A 344 -28.32 12.15 5.57
CA LYS A 344 -27.70 10.83 5.43
C LYS A 344 -28.52 10.01 4.44
N LEU A 345 -27.94 9.70 3.29
CA LEU A 345 -28.57 8.88 2.26
C LEU A 345 -28.05 7.45 2.36
N SER A 346 -28.93 6.48 2.60
CA SER A 346 -28.54 5.07 2.40
C SER A 346 -28.50 4.78 0.91
N VAL A 347 -27.33 4.39 0.40
CA VAL A 347 -27.11 4.07 -1.03
C VAL A 347 -28.00 2.89 -1.49
N ASP A 348 -28.55 2.11 -0.55
CA ASP A 348 -29.55 1.06 -0.80
C ASP A 348 -30.81 1.57 -1.53
N GLU A 349 -31.23 2.83 -1.34
CA GLU A 349 -32.39 3.38 -2.05
C GLU A 349 -32.10 3.74 -3.52
N PHE A 350 -30.83 3.82 -3.91
CA PHE A 350 -30.43 4.23 -5.26
C PHE A 350 -30.00 3.06 -6.17
N LEU A 351 -29.56 1.94 -5.58
CA LEU A 351 -29.17 0.70 -6.29
C LEU A 351 -30.23 -0.39 -6.14
N LYS A 352 -31.48 -0.06 -6.53
CA LYS A 352 -32.70 -0.84 -6.24
C LYS A 352 -32.79 -2.16 -7.01
N THR A 353 -31.80 -3.05 -7.06
CA THR A 353 -32.01 -4.36 -7.70
C THR A 353 -31.34 -5.50 -6.94
N VAL A 354 -32.12 -6.51 -6.56
CA VAL A 354 -31.58 -7.84 -6.28
C VAL A 354 -31.27 -8.47 -7.63
N GLN A 355 -30.00 -8.74 -7.91
CA GLN A 355 -29.56 -9.47 -9.08
C GLN A 355 -28.97 -10.81 -8.64
N VAL A 356 -29.55 -11.91 -9.10
CA VAL A 356 -29.12 -13.26 -8.76
C VAL A 356 -28.71 -13.99 -10.02
N ASN A 357 -27.46 -14.43 -10.07
CA ASN A 357 -26.97 -15.34 -11.10
C ASN A 357 -27.17 -16.78 -10.61
N MET A 358 -27.81 -17.60 -11.43
CA MET A 358 -28.11 -18.99 -11.13
C MET A 358 -27.46 -19.89 -12.17
N ARG A 359 -26.81 -20.96 -11.70
CA ARG A 359 -26.22 -22.00 -12.55
C ARG A 359 -26.36 -23.36 -11.90
N VAL A 360 -26.30 -24.40 -12.73
CA VAL A 360 -26.30 -25.80 -12.30
C VAL A 360 -24.95 -26.40 -12.65
N ASN A 361 -24.18 -26.75 -11.64
CA ASN A 361 -22.86 -27.35 -11.79
C ASN A 361 -23.00 -28.88 -11.86
N ALA A 362 -23.43 -29.39 -13.02
CA ALA A 362 -23.64 -30.81 -13.26
C ALA A 362 -23.49 -31.17 -14.74
N SER A 363 -22.94 -32.36 -15.06
CA SER A 363 -22.88 -32.85 -16.45
C SER A 363 -24.24 -33.41 -16.87
N PHE A 364 -25.04 -32.64 -17.60
CA PHE A 364 -26.32 -33.12 -18.17
C PHE A 364 -26.11 -34.20 -19.24
N ALA A 365 -24.92 -34.31 -19.81
CA ALA A 365 -24.56 -35.37 -20.75
C ALA A 365 -24.40 -36.71 -20.03
N ASP A 366 -23.56 -36.74 -18.98
CA ASP A 366 -23.11 -37.98 -18.33
C ASP A 366 -23.98 -38.41 -17.15
N LEU A 367 -24.80 -37.50 -16.61
CA LEU A 367 -25.72 -37.79 -15.52
C LEU A 367 -27.12 -38.12 -16.06
N PRO A 368 -27.94 -38.88 -15.29
CA PRO A 368 -29.32 -39.19 -15.65
C PRO A 368 -30.28 -37.99 -15.51
N ILE A 369 -29.80 -36.76 -15.67
CA ILE A 369 -30.58 -35.52 -15.55
C ILE A 369 -31.08 -35.12 -16.93
N HIS A 370 -32.39 -34.91 -17.07
CA HIS A 370 -33.00 -34.31 -18.26
C HIS A 370 -32.99 -32.78 -18.17
N SER A 371 -33.47 -32.22 -17.06
CA SER A 371 -33.49 -30.78 -16.81
C SER A 371 -33.53 -30.46 -15.31
N VAL A 372 -33.10 -29.26 -14.94
CA VAL A 372 -33.27 -28.70 -13.60
C VAL A 372 -34.05 -27.40 -13.71
N GLU A 373 -35.20 -27.32 -13.04
CA GLU A 373 -36.06 -26.15 -13.01
C GLU A 373 -35.87 -25.41 -11.69
N VAL A 374 -35.40 -24.17 -11.74
CA VAL A 374 -35.17 -23.34 -10.56
C VAL A 374 -36.27 -22.29 -10.47
N LYS A 375 -37.04 -22.35 -9.39
CA LYS A 375 -38.03 -21.35 -9.02
C LYS A 375 -37.43 -20.40 -8.01
N ILE A 376 -37.35 -19.11 -8.35
CA ILE A 376 -36.88 -18.04 -7.46
C ILE A 376 -38.03 -17.05 -7.23
N SER A 377 -38.20 -16.62 -5.99
CA SER A 377 -39.27 -15.75 -5.54
C SER A 377 -38.75 -14.69 -4.60
N TYR A 378 -38.97 -13.42 -4.94
CA TYR A 378 -38.81 -12.28 -4.06
C TYR A 378 -40.20 -11.88 -3.53
N PRO A 379 -40.54 -12.15 -2.26
CA PRO A 379 -41.91 -12.02 -1.76
C PRO A 379 -42.25 -10.64 -1.16
N HIS A 380 -41.39 -9.62 -1.31
CA HIS A 380 -41.52 -8.37 -0.56
C HIS A 380 -42.10 -7.21 -1.38
N GLY A 381 -43.15 -6.58 -0.83
CA GLY A 381 -43.73 -5.33 -1.32
C GLY A 381 -44.45 -5.43 -2.67
N PRO A 382 -44.76 -4.28 -3.32
CA PRO A 382 -45.41 -4.25 -4.63
C PRO A 382 -44.52 -4.77 -5.76
N ASN A 383 -43.21 -4.96 -5.50
CA ASN A 383 -42.23 -5.50 -6.43
C ASN A 383 -42.05 -7.01 -6.28
N ALA A 384 -42.95 -7.69 -5.57
CA ALA A 384 -42.90 -9.13 -5.41
C ALA A 384 -42.86 -9.81 -6.79
N LYS A 385 -41.87 -10.68 -7.01
CA LYS A 385 -41.60 -11.28 -8.31
C LYS A 385 -41.20 -12.72 -8.12
N THR A 386 -41.88 -13.62 -8.84
CA THR A 386 -41.53 -15.03 -8.93
C THR A 386 -41.21 -15.38 -10.37
N GLN A 387 -40.13 -16.11 -10.60
CA GLN A 387 -39.71 -16.54 -11.92
C GLN A 387 -39.16 -17.96 -11.87
N GLU A 388 -39.37 -18.69 -12.95
CA GLU A 388 -38.90 -20.07 -13.12
C GLU A 388 -37.91 -20.10 -14.29
N PHE A 389 -36.83 -20.86 -14.13
CA PHE A 389 -35.77 -21.00 -15.12
C PHE A 389 -35.46 -22.49 -15.31
N THR A 390 -35.35 -22.93 -16.56
CA THR A 390 -35.01 -24.32 -16.89
C THR A 390 -33.57 -24.39 -17.38
N PHE A 391 -32.78 -25.27 -16.76
CA PHE A 391 -31.40 -25.55 -17.12
C PHE A 391 -31.30 -26.94 -17.75
N THR A 392 -30.63 -27.02 -18.90
CA THR A 392 -30.35 -28.27 -19.63
C THR A 392 -28.87 -28.42 -19.99
N SER A 393 -28.03 -27.48 -19.57
CA SER A 393 -26.58 -27.45 -19.81
C SER A 393 -25.88 -26.73 -18.65
N PRO A 394 -24.66 -27.17 -18.26
CA PRO A 394 -23.87 -26.50 -17.22
C PRO A 394 -23.42 -25.07 -17.59
N ASP A 395 -23.37 -24.75 -18.89
CA ASP A 395 -22.95 -23.44 -19.38
C ASP A 395 -24.07 -22.39 -19.31
N THR A 396 -25.29 -22.82 -19.00
CA THR A 396 -26.44 -21.93 -18.93
C THR A 396 -26.42 -21.15 -17.62
N VAL A 397 -26.34 -19.82 -17.72
CA VAL A 397 -26.49 -18.91 -16.57
C VAL A 397 -27.81 -18.17 -16.71
N ALA A 398 -28.72 -18.38 -15.75
CA ALA A 398 -29.95 -17.61 -15.68
C ALA A 398 -29.78 -16.42 -14.74
N LYS A 399 -30.41 -15.30 -15.08
CA LYS A 399 -30.38 -14.08 -14.28
C LYS A 399 -31.77 -13.74 -13.80
N PHE A 400 -31.90 -13.55 -12.49
CA PHE A 400 -33.09 -13.00 -11.86
C PHE A 400 -32.81 -11.57 -11.41
N GLU A 401 -33.72 -10.66 -11.72
CA GLU A 401 -33.62 -9.25 -11.33
C GLU A 401 -34.97 -8.75 -10.82
N CYS A 402 -34.98 -8.12 -9.64
CA CYS A 402 -36.17 -7.48 -9.06
C CYS A 402 -35.81 -6.27 -8.20
N PHE A 403 -36.75 -5.35 -8.03
CA PHE A 403 -36.52 -4.16 -7.21
C PHE A 403 -36.63 -4.45 -5.71
N VAL A 404 -35.62 -4.03 -4.93
CA VAL A 404 -35.62 -4.15 -3.47
C VAL A 404 -36.75 -3.32 -2.85
N HIS A 405 -37.46 -3.89 -1.88
CA HIS A 405 -38.47 -3.24 -1.06
C HIS A 405 -37.98 -3.11 0.40
N GLN A 406 -37.99 -1.89 0.94
CA GLN A 406 -37.61 -1.59 2.33
C GLN A 406 -36.23 -2.16 2.76
N GLY A 407 -35.27 -2.21 1.84
CA GLY A 407 -33.92 -2.74 2.12
C GLY A 407 -33.83 -4.26 2.27
N ILE A 408 -34.94 -5.00 2.13
CA ILE A 408 -34.94 -6.46 2.28
C ILE A 408 -34.40 -7.10 1.00
N ARG A 409 -33.20 -7.67 1.06
CA ARG A 409 -32.54 -8.36 -0.08
C ARG A 409 -32.76 -9.87 -0.08
N LYS A 410 -33.38 -10.41 0.96
CA LYS A 410 -33.70 -11.83 1.06
C LYS A 410 -34.72 -12.23 0.00
N PHE A 411 -34.50 -13.38 -0.60
CA PHE A 411 -35.40 -14.03 -1.52
C PHE A 411 -35.43 -15.53 -1.20
N LYS A 412 -36.35 -16.24 -1.84
CA LYS A 412 -36.53 -17.68 -1.68
C LYS A 412 -36.30 -18.39 -2.99
N TYR A 413 -35.67 -19.56 -2.96
CA TYR A 413 -35.57 -20.41 -4.14
C TYR A 413 -35.83 -21.87 -3.81
N SER A 414 -36.27 -22.63 -4.81
CA SER A 414 -36.37 -24.08 -4.81
C SER A 414 -36.05 -24.60 -6.21
N TYR A 415 -35.67 -25.86 -6.34
CA TYR A 415 -35.40 -26.47 -7.63
C TYR A 415 -36.06 -27.84 -7.76
N THR A 416 -36.41 -28.19 -8.99
CA THR A 416 -36.97 -29.50 -9.37
C THR A 416 -36.05 -30.14 -10.40
N VAL A 417 -35.64 -31.38 -10.15
CA VAL A 417 -34.78 -32.17 -11.04
C VAL A 417 -35.64 -33.19 -11.76
N ASN A 418 -35.65 -33.11 -13.08
CA ASN A 418 -36.27 -34.09 -13.97
C ASN A 418 -35.20 -35.06 -14.45
N TYR A 419 -35.43 -36.36 -14.32
CA TYR A 419 -34.48 -37.40 -14.73
C TYR A 419 -34.83 -38.02 -16.09
N LYS A 420 -33.82 -38.46 -16.85
CA LYS A 420 -34.01 -39.11 -18.15
C LYS A 420 -34.77 -40.44 -17.98
N GLY A 421 -35.86 -40.61 -18.70
CA GLY A 421 -36.62 -41.87 -18.73
C GLY A 421 -37.31 -42.25 -17.42
N SER A 422 -37.49 -41.31 -16.48
CA SER A 422 -38.16 -41.53 -15.20
C SER A 422 -39.35 -40.59 -15.02
N ALA A 423 -40.43 -41.07 -14.41
CA ALA A 423 -41.56 -40.25 -13.98
C ALA A 423 -41.32 -39.60 -12.60
N PHE A 424 -40.29 -40.04 -11.88
CA PHE A 424 -39.90 -39.45 -10.61
C PHE A 424 -39.22 -38.09 -10.83
N VAL A 425 -39.57 -37.12 -10.00
CA VAL A 425 -38.95 -35.79 -9.95
C VAL A 425 -38.47 -35.52 -8.54
N PHE A 426 -37.26 -35.00 -8.39
CA PHE A 426 -36.76 -34.58 -7.08
C PHE A 426 -37.03 -33.09 -6.89
N LYS A 427 -37.71 -32.71 -5.81
CA LYS A 427 -37.98 -31.31 -5.48
C LYS A 427 -37.26 -30.92 -4.19
N SER A 428 -36.46 -29.86 -4.25
CA SER A 428 -35.77 -29.33 -3.09
C SER A 428 -36.76 -28.66 -2.11
N PRO A 429 -36.42 -28.57 -0.81
CA PRO A 429 -37.09 -27.63 0.08
C PRO A 429 -36.88 -26.19 -0.41
N GLU A 430 -37.78 -25.29 0.00
CA GLU A 430 -37.61 -23.85 -0.22
C GLU A 430 -36.53 -23.31 0.73
N VAL A 431 -35.54 -22.61 0.17
CA VAL A 431 -34.42 -22.02 0.91
C VAL A 431 -34.52 -20.50 0.84
N GLU A 432 -34.47 -19.83 1.99
CA GLU A 432 -34.37 -18.38 2.07
C GLU A 432 -32.91 -17.96 2.18
N THR A 433 -32.48 -17.00 1.36
CA THR A 433 -31.10 -16.52 1.30
C THR A 433 -31.03 -15.11 0.73
N ASP A 434 -29.87 -14.46 0.86
CA ASP A 434 -29.49 -13.20 0.23
C ASP A 434 -28.26 -13.35 -0.70
N ASP A 435 -27.83 -14.59 -0.97
CA ASP A 435 -26.69 -14.87 -1.86
C ASP A 435 -27.02 -14.58 -3.33
N THR A 436 -26.24 -13.69 -3.95
CA THR A 436 -26.42 -13.28 -5.35
C THR A 436 -25.91 -14.30 -6.37
N ASN A 437 -25.22 -15.37 -5.96
CA ASN A 437 -24.67 -16.37 -6.88
C ASN A 437 -25.06 -17.80 -6.46
N LEU A 438 -26.22 -18.26 -6.92
CA LEU A 438 -26.70 -19.61 -6.62
C LEU A 438 -26.07 -20.63 -7.57
N THR A 439 -25.34 -21.58 -6.99
CA THR A 439 -24.79 -22.72 -7.71
C THR A 439 -25.40 -24.00 -7.15
N ILE A 440 -26.22 -24.68 -7.94
CA ILE A 440 -26.81 -25.98 -7.57
C ILE A 440 -25.81 -27.07 -8.01
N ASN A 441 -25.23 -27.79 -7.05
CA ASN A 441 -24.19 -28.80 -7.31
C ASN A 441 -24.78 -30.20 -7.48
N VAL A 442 -24.02 -31.13 -8.08
CA VAL A 442 -24.47 -32.52 -8.32
C VAL A 442 -25.01 -33.21 -7.07
N ASP A 443 -24.38 -33.04 -5.91
CA ASP A 443 -24.82 -33.67 -4.65
C ASP A 443 -26.20 -33.20 -4.18
N ASP A 444 -26.61 -32.01 -4.64
CA ASP A 444 -27.93 -31.43 -4.38
C ASP A 444 -29.01 -31.99 -5.30
N LEU A 445 -28.64 -32.70 -6.38
CA LEU A 445 -29.56 -33.16 -7.43
C LEU A 445 -30.14 -34.55 -7.19
N GLY A 446 -29.96 -35.14 -6.01
CA GLY A 446 -30.50 -36.46 -5.68
C GLY A 446 -29.93 -37.60 -6.52
N ILE A 447 -28.68 -37.45 -6.97
CA ILE A 447 -27.94 -38.47 -7.73
C ILE A 447 -26.70 -38.87 -6.95
N LEU A 448 -26.45 -40.18 -6.91
CA LEU A 448 -25.18 -40.74 -6.52
C LEU A 448 -24.28 -40.87 -7.75
N ALA A 449 -23.29 -39.99 -7.84
CA ALA A 449 -22.25 -40.01 -8.87
C ALA A 449 -20.91 -40.41 -8.24
N LEU A 450 -20.34 -41.53 -8.70
CA LEU A 450 -19.02 -41.99 -8.29
C LEU A 450 -18.28 -42.57 -9.50
N ASP A 451 -17.08 -42.09 -9.77
CA ASP A 451 -16.16 -42.67 -10.75
C ASP A 451 -15.13 -43.54 -10.04
N ILE A 452 -14.91 -44.73 -10.56
CA ILE A 452 -14.01 -45.74 -10.00
C ILE A 452 -12.90 -45.98 -11.02
N ALA A 453 -11.65 -45.84 -10.61
CA ALA A 453 -10.47 -45.97 -11.45
C ALA A 453 -9.36 -46.72 -10.72
N PRO A 454 -8.37 -47.30 -11.43
CA PRO A 454 -7.21 -47.90 -10.78
C PRO A 454 -6.33 -46.80 -10.19
N GLY A 455 -5.87 -47.00 -8.95
CA GLY A 455 -4.82 -46.20 -8.32
C GLY A 455 -3.45 -46.83 -8.57
N ASP A 456 -2.77 -47.28 -7.52
CA ASP A 456 -1.45 -47.94 -7.61
C ASP A 456 -1.49 -49.45 -7.88
N ILE A 457 -2.69 -49.99 -8.13
CA ILE A 457 -2.90 -51.43 -8.14
C ILE A 457 -2.00 -52.18 -9.13
N ASN A 458 -1.22 -53.14 -8.61
CA ASN A 458 -0.38 -54.00 -9.43
C ASN A 458 -1.13 -55.23 -9.95
N PHE A 459 -1.66 -55.14 -11.17
CA PHE A 459 -2.34 -56.26 -11.86
C PHE A 459 -1.44 -57.47 -12.20
N GLY A 460 -0.13 -57.41 -11.95
CA GLY A 460 0.73 -58.60 -11.99
C GLY A 460 0.59 -59.50 -10.76
N GLN A 461 0.11 -58.96 -9.64
CA GLN A 461 -0.12 -59.67 -8.38
C GLN A 461 -1.61 -59.82 -8.06
N VAL A 462 -2.43 -58.86 -8.49
CA VAL A 462 -3.89 -58.90 -8.35
C VAL A 462 -4.53 -59.31 -9.67
N ASP A 463 -5.20 -60.46 -9.67
CA ASP A 463 -5.99 -60.92 -10.83
C ASP A 463 -7.29 -60.12 -10.97
N ARG A 464 -7.97 -59.87 -9.83
CA ARG A 464 -9.25 -59.15 -9.80
C ARG A 464 -9.46 -58.41 -8.47
N ALA A 465 -9.90 -57.16 -8.52
CA ALA A 465 -10.42 -56.43 -7.36
C ALA A 465 -11.94 -56.28 -7.47
N GLN A 466 -12.69 -56.97 -6.60
CA GLN A 466 -14.13 -56.85 -6.52
C GLN A 466 -14.51 -55.71 -5.58
N ILE A 467 -15.05 -54.63 -6.14
CA ILE A 467 -15.42 -53.42 -5.43
C ILE A 467 -16.93 -53.43 -5.19
N THR A 468 -17.34 -53.43 -3.92
CA THR A 468 -18.74 -53.27 -3.52
C THR A 468 -18.94 -51.83 -3.04
N VAL A 469 -19.78 -51.08 -3.75
CA VAL A 469 -20.19 -49.72 -3.38
C VAL A 469 -21.60 -49.79 -2.84
N SER A 470 -21.82 -49.30 -1.62
CA SER A 470 -23.14 -49.24 -1.00
C SER A 470 -23.45 -47.85 -0.45
N TYR A 471 -24.72 -47.45 -0.51
CA TYR A 471 -25.21 -46.18 0.01
C TYR A 471 -26.57 -46.37 0.67
N ALA A 472 -26.65 -46.08 1.98
CA ALA A 472 -27.88 -46.25 2.76
C ALA A 472 -28.69 -44.94 2.91
N GLY A 473 -28.10 -43.79 2.54
CA GLY A 473 -28.72 -42.48 2.72
C GLY A 473 -29.66 -42.06 1.60
N GLY A 474 -30.08 -42.97 0.72
CA GLY A 474 -31.11 -42.74 -0.31
C GLY A 474 -32.50 -43.16 0.16
N ALA A 475 -33.55 -42.86 -0.61
CA ALA A 475 -34.91 -43.33 -0.27
C ALA A 475 -34.99 -44.86 -0.24
N ARG A 476 -34.11 -45.52 -1.00
CA ARG A 476 -33.82 -46.96 -0.95
C ARG A 476 -32.31 -47.17 -0.86
N PRO A 477 -31.84 -48.21 -0.15
CA PRO A 477 -30.43 -48.54 -0.13
C PRO A 477 -29.97 -48.96 -1.54
N PHE A 478 -28.83 -48.43 -1.94
CA PHE A 478 -28.15 -48.80 -3.19
C PHE A 478 -26.95 -49.68 -2.87
N GLU A 479 -26.76 -50.75 -3.64
CA GLU A 479 -25.55 -51.57 -3.65
C GLU A 479 -25.22 -51.97 -5.09
N ALA A 480 -23.96 -51.79 -5.49
CA ALA A 480 -23.44 -52.24 -6.77
C ALA A 480 -22.07 -52.90 -6.58
N LYS A 481 -21.78 -53.89 -7.43
CA LYS A 481 -20.52 -54.64 -7.43
C LYS A 481 -19.83 -54.46 -8.78
N PHE A 482 -18.56 -54.09 -8.73
CA PHE A 482 -17.70 -53.90 -9.89
C PHE A 482 -16.52 -54.86 -9.80
N ASN A 483 -16.10 -55.42 -10.94
CA ASN A 483 -14.96 -56.33 -11.01
C ASN A 483 -13.85 -55.66 -11.80
N MET A 484 -12.90 -55.05 -11.10
CA MET A 484 -11.75 -54.40 -11.70
C MET A 484 -10.68 -55.43 -12.06
N THR A 485 -10.31 -55.45 -13.34
CA THR A 485 -9.24 -56.28 -13.91
C THR A 485 -8.34 -55.41 -14.80
N LYS A 486 -7.22 -55.97 -15.28
CA LYS A 486 -6.31 -55.25 -16.19
C LYS A 486 -7.03 -54.69 -17.43
N ASP A 487 -7.98 -55.45 -17.99
CA ASP A 487 -8.70 -55.11 -19.22
C ASP A 487 -9.98 -54.30 -18.97
N SER A 488 -10.53 -54.35 -17.75
CA SER A 488 -11.74 -53.63 -17.35
C SER A 488 -11.50 -52.94 -16.01
N ASN A 489 -10.99 -51.71 -16.06
CA ASN A 489 -10.46 -51.03 -14.88
C ASN A 489 -11.16 -49.71 -14.51
N THR A 490 -12.10 -49.23 -15.31
CA THR A 490 -12.84 -47.99 -15.01
C THR A 490 -14.34 -48.26 -14.97
N PHE A 491 -15.01 -47.71 -13.96
CA PHE A 491 -16.45 -47.87 -13.76
C PHE A 491 -17.07 -46.55 -13.31
N SER A 492 -18.37 -46.41 -13.53
CA SER A 492 -19.14 -45.27 -13.05
C SER A 492 -20.45 -45.71 -12.41
N VAL A 493 -20.77 -45.10 -11.28
CA VAL A 493 -22.08 -45.16 -10.62
C VAL A 493 -22.81 -43.87 -10.95
N ARG A 494 -24.04 -43.99 -11.45
CA ARG A 494 -24.92 -42.87 -11.84
C ARG A 494 -26.36 -43.14 -11.39
N GLN A 495 -26.56 -43.34 -10.10
CA GLN A 495 -27.83 -43.80 -9.54
C GLN A 495 -28.68 -42.64 -9.03
N VAL A 496 -29.97 -42.59 -9.38
CA VAL A 496 -30.92 -41.68 -8.73
C VAL A 496 -31.27 -42.25 -7.34
N ILE A 497 -31.06 -41.45 -6.30
CA ILE A 497 -31.27 -41.84 -4.88
C ILE A 497 -32.51 -41.20 -4.25
N GLU A 498 -33.29 -40.45 -5.04
CA GLU A 498 -34.60 -39.87 -4.72
C GLU A 498 -34.63 -38.87 -3.54
N GLN A 499 -33.48 -38.61 -2.91
CA GLN A 499 -33.30 -37.59 -1.88
C GLN A 499 -31.88 -37.02 -1.94
N ARG A 500 -31.67 -35.85 -1.34
CA ARG A 500 -30.35 -35.20 -1.29
C ARG A 500 -29.33 -36.14 -0.67
N ARG A 501 -28.12 -36.21 -1.24
CA ARG A 501 -27.03 -36.99 -0.65
C ARG A 501 -26.59 -36.33 0.66
N THR A 502 -26.75 -37.03 1.77
CA THR A 502 -26.45 -36.49 3.12
C THR A 502 -25.27 -37.18 3.81
N GLY A 503 -24.66 -38.19 3.17
CA GLY A 503 -23.62 -39.00 3.81
C GLY A 503 -22.67 -39.65 2.80
N PRO A 504 -21.60 -40.28 3.31
CA PRO A 504 -20.61 -40.96 2.48
C PRO A 504 -21.16 -42.23 1.84
N VAL A 505 -20.51 -42.68 0.75
CA VAL A 505 -20.66 -44.05 0.27
C VAL A 505 -19.76 -44.97 1.06
N ARG A 506 -20.19 -46.22 1.26
CA ARG A 506 -19.38 -47.26 1.86
C ARG A 506 -18.81 -48.16 0.76
N VAL A 507 -17.51 -48.35 0.78
CA VAL A 507 -16.76 -49.11 -0.20
C VAL A 507 -16.07 -50.27 0.51
N GLN A 508 -16.18 -51.46 -0.05
CA GLN A 508 -15.38 -52.62 0.35
C GLN A 508 -14.75 -53.26 -0.87
N VAL A 509 -13.46 -53.55 -0.79
CA VAL A 509 -12.71 -54.20 -1.86
C VAL A 509 -12.29 -55.59 -1.42
N VAL A 510 -12.52 -56.58 -2.28
CA VAL A 510 -12.02 -57.94 -2.11
C VAL A 510 -11.06 -58.23 -3.27
N TYR A 511 -9.79 -58.43 -2.94
CA TYR A 511 -8.72 -58.69 -3.91
C TYR A 511 -8.54 -60.19 -4.09
N GLN A 512 -8.58 -60.64 -5.33
CA GLN A 512 -8.21 -61.98 -5.73
C GLN A 512 -6.83 -61.93 -6.38
N MET A 513 -5.88 -62.61 -5.77
CA MET A 513 -4.48 -62.59 -6.15
C MET A 513 -4.21 -63.61 -7.26
N THR A 514 -3.16 -63.39 -8.05
CA THR A 514 -2.78 -64.29 -9.15
C THR A 514 -2.35 -65.70 -8.70
N ASP A 515 -2.04 -65.88 -7.41
CA ASP A 515 -1.76 -67.17 -6.80
C ASP A 515 -2.99 -67.86 -6.17
N GLY A 516 -4.19 -67.33 -6.41
CA GLY A 516 -5.46 -67.91 -5.97
C GLY A 516 -5.92 -67.51 -4.56
N ARG A 517 -5.15 -66.67 -3.85
CA ARG A 517 -5.53 -66.15 -2.52
C ARG A 517 -6.58 -65.04 -2.62
N GLU A 518 -7.36 -64.86 -1.55
CA GLU A 518 -8.34 -63.78 -1.41
C GLU A 518 -7.98 -62.89 -0.21
N ILE A 519 -7.89 -61.58 -0.42
CA ILE A 519 -7.64 -60.58 0.62
C ILE A 519 -8.86 -59.66 0.70
N LYS A 520 -9.53 -59.66 1.86
CA LYS A 520 -10.70 -58.83 2.10
C LYS A 520 -10.30 -57.55 2.82
N GLY A 521 -10.44 -56.41 2.14
CA GLY A 521 -10.19 -55.10 2.71
C GLY A 521 -11.27 -54.65 3.72
N PRO A 522 -10.95 -53.66 4.57
CA PRO A 522 -11.93 -53.03 5.45
C PRO A 522 -13.03 -52.31 4.66
N VAL A 523 -14.13 -51.99 5.35
CA VAL A 523 -15.14 -51.08 4.80
C VAL A 523 -14.67 -49.65 5.03
N HIS A 524 -14.58 -48.87 3.96
CA HIS A 524 -14.19 -47.47 3.99
C HIS A 524 -15.36 -46.56 3.63
N GLU A 525 -15.44 -45.41 4.29
CA GLU A 525 -16.39 -44.35 3.94
C GLU A 525 -15.72 -43.32 3.05
N GLN A 526 -16.38 -42.98 1.94
CA GLN A 526 -15.88 -42.03 0.94
C GLN A 526 -16.92 -40.96 0.65
N THR A 527 -16.51 -39.70 0.71
CA THR A 527 -17.34 -38.55 0.32
C THR A 527 -17.04 -38.06 -1.09
N ALA A 528 -15.80 -38.21 -1.57
CA ALA A 528 -15.44 -37.72 -2.90
C ALA A 528 -16.16 -38.49 -4.02
N ASN A 529 -16.28 -37.83 -5.17
CA ASN A 529 -16.97 -38.38 -6.34
C ASN A 529 -16.03 -39.21 -7.23
N GLN A 530 -14.79 -39.41 -6.80
CA GLN A 530 -13.81 -40.32 -7.39
C GLN A 530 -13.28 -41.28 -6.33
N LEU A 531 -13.09 -42.53 -6.73
CA LEU A 531 -12.56 -43.63 -5.93
C LEU A 531 -11.42 -44.29 -6.72
N TYR A 532 -10.22 -44.18 -6.19
CA TYR A 532 -9.06 -44.91 -6.69
C TYR A 532 -8.89 -46.20 -5.89
N ILE A 533 -8.64 -47.30 -6.58
CA ILE A 533 -8.42 -48.61 -5.96
C ILE A 533 -6.94 -48.94 -6.07
N ASP A 534 -6.28 -48.95 -4.91
CA ASP A 534 -4.88 -49.32 -4.72
C ASP A 534 -4.76 -50.83 -4.46
N ASP A 535 -3.54 -51.38 -4.45
CA ASP A 535 -3.32 -52.76 -4.05
C ASP A 535 -3.51 -52.97 -2.52
N PRO A 536 -3.64 -54.20 -2.02
CA PRO A 536 -3.96 -54.45 -0.61
C PRO A 536 -2.75 -54.33 0.33
N PHE A 537 -1.57 -53.92 -0.13
CA PHE A 537 -0.33 -53.94 0.65
C PHE A 537 0.06 -52.55 1.14
N SER A 538 0.28 -52.39 2.45
CA SER A 538 0.65 -51.10 3.03
C SER A 538 2.16 -50.82 2.99
N ALA A 539 2.99 -51.86 2.93
CA ALA A 539 4.45 -51.76 3.03
C ALA A 539 5.18 -53.01 2.52
N MET A 540 6.50 -52.92 2.39
CA MET A 540 7.39 -54.07 2.20
C MET A 540 8.16 -54.34 3.51
N LYS A 541 8.06 -55.56 4.05
CA LYS A 541 8.82 -56.00 5.23
C LYS A 541 10.06 -56.77 4.78
N THR A 542 11.21 -56.48 5.41
CA THR A 542 12.49 -57.16 5.13
C THR A 542 13.03 -57.84 6.38
N ILE A 543 13.35 -59.14 6.27
CA ILE A 543 14.01 -59.94 7.30
C ILE A 543 15.40 -60.36 6.82
N SER A 544 16.42 -59.98 7.59
CA SER A 544 17.83 -60.19 7.28
C SER A 544 18.40 -61.36 8.08
N PHE A 545 18.88 -62.39 7.41
CA PHE A 545 19.57 -63.51 8.03
C PHE A 545 21.08 -63.31 7.91
N ARG A 546 21.82 -63.49 9.01
CA ARG A 546 23.27 -63.27 9.09
C ARG A 546 23.96 -64.46 9.77
N ALA A 547 24.97 -65.03 9.13
CA ALA A 547 25.75 -66.12 9.71
C ALA A 547 26.84 -65.57 10.66
N VAL A 548 27.06 -66.24 11.80
CA VAL A 548 28.03 -65.86 12.84
C VAL A 548 28.85 -67.09 13.26
N GLY A 549 30.18 -66.94 13.34
CA GLY A 549 31.12 -68.02 13.66
C GLY A 549 32.20 -68.16 12.57
N ASP A 550 33.09 -69.15 12.71
CA ASP A 550 34.10 -69.45 11.69
C ASP A 550 33.48 -70.26 10.53
N LEU A 551 33.01 -69.54 9.50
CA LEU A 551 32.43 -70.13 8.27
C LEU A 551 33.48 -70.77 7.35
N VAL A 552 34.77 -70.76 7.72
CA VAL A 552 35.86 -71.34 6.94
C VAL A 552 36.28 -72.69 7.50
N ASN A 553 36.40 -72.81 8.82
CA ASN A 553 36.93 -74.01 9.46
C ASN A 553 35.92 -74.75 10.35
N GLU A 554 34.87 -74.08 10.82
CA GLU A 554 33.95 -74.64 11.82
C GLU A 554 32.56 -74.93 11.23
N VAL A 555 31.95 -73.95 10.56
CA VAL A 555 30.60 -74.06 10.02
C VAL A 555 30.65 -74.24 8.50
N ALA A 556 30.10 -75.34 8.01
CA ALA A 556 30.00 -75.64 6.58
C ALA A 556 28.82 -74.90 5.92
N GLY A 557 27.70 -74.75 6.63
CA GLY A 557 26.53 -74.02 6.14
C GLY A 557 25.39 -73.94 7.15
N ILE A 558 24.47 -73.00 6.94
CA ILE A 558 23.29 -72.78 7.77
C ILE A 558 22.07 -72.69 6.87
N THR A 559 21.17 -73.66 6.97
CA THR A 559 19.86 -73.60 6.29
C THR A 559 18.84 -72.95 7.22
N VAL A 560 18.05 -72.03 6.70
CA VAL A 560 17.03 -71.27 7.43
C VAL A 560 15.69 -71.44 6.73
N ASP A 561 14.68 -71.91 7.46
CA ASP A 561 13.29 -71.89 7.03
C ASP A 561 12.57 -70.81 7.83
N ALA A 562 12.02 -69.80 7.15
CA ALA A 562 11.28 -68.73 7.81
C ALA A 562 9.88 -68.57 7.22
N VAL A 563 8.92 -68.26 8.09
CA VAL A 563 7.51 -68.08 7.77
C VAL A 563 7.05 -66.77 8.42
N TYR A 564 6.40 -65.93 7.63
CA TYR A 564 5.63 -64.79 8.08
C TYR A 564 4.15 -65.19 8.03
N GLU A 565 3.44 -64.97 9.11
CA GLU A 565 2.03 -65.29 9.22
C GLU A 565 1.26 -64.14 9.88
N ASP A 566 0.33 -63.57 9.12
CA ASP A 566 -0.70 -62.65 9.58
C ASP A 566 -2.04 -63.40 9.56
N ALA A 567 -2.37 -64.00 10.70
CA ALA A 567 -3.59 -64.77 10.88
C ALA A 567 -4.87 -63.90 10.75
N GLY A 568 -4.78 -62.59 11.06
CA GLY A 568 -5.92 -61.68 10.98
C GLY A 568 -6.37 -61.43 9.54
N ASN A 569 -5.41 -61.37 8.62
CA ASN A 569 -5.65 -61.18 7.19
C ASN A 569 -5.51 -62.47 6.37
N ASN A 570 -5.34 -63.62 7.04
CA ASN A 570 -5.12 -64.94 6.44
C ASN A 570 -3.96 -64.95 5.41
N TYR A 571 -2.93 -64.15 5.70
CA TYR A 571 -1.81 -63.91 4.79
C TYR A 571 -0.53 -64.56 5.33
N ARG A 572 0.07 -65.43 4.52
CA ARG A 572 1.25 -66.21 4.90
C ARG A 572 2.29 -66.19 3.79
N GLN A 573 3.55 -65.97 4.15
CA GLN A 573 4.70 -66.03 3.25
C GLN A 573 5.75 -66.97 3.85
N ARG A 574 6.43 -67.75 3.02
CA ARG A 574 7.49 -68.68 3.45
C ARG A 574 8.71 -68.52 2.57
N VAL A 575 9.88 -68.58 3.17
CA VAL A 575 11.17 -68.60 2.48
C VAL A 575 12.07 -69.68 3.05
N ASN A 576 12.95 -70.22 2.21
CA ASN A 576 14.06 -71.07 2.61
C ASN A 576 15.35 -70.43 2.10
N LYS A 577 16.35 -70.27 2.97
CA LYS A 577 17.63 -69.61 2.68
C LYS A 577 18.79 -70.46 3.15
N ASN A 578 19.92 -70.38 2.44
CA ASN A 578 21.15 -71.07 2.82
C ASN A 578 22.29 -70.07 2.95
N LEU A 579 22.92 -70.03 4.12
CA LEU A 579 24.05 -69.16 4.43
C LEU A 579 25.33 -69.99 4.54
N ASN A 580 26.41 -69.54 3.93
CA ASN A 580 27.71 -70.20 3.96
C ASN A 580 28.83 -69.16 3.78
N LYS A 581 30.08 -69.60 3.57
CA LYS A 581 31.21 -68.71 3.35
C LYS A 581 31.02 -67.72 2.19
N ASP A 582 30.45 -68.18 1.08
CA ASP A 582 30.26 -67.37 -0.12
C ASP A 582 29.03 -66.46 -0.02
N ASN A 583 28.03 -66.88 0.76
CA ASN A 583 26.82 -66.12 1.03
C ASN A 583 26.54 -66.05 2.55
N PRO A 584 27.28 -65.22 3.31
CA PRO A 584 27.15 -65.18 4.77
C PRO A 584 25.89 -64.43 5.23
N ALA A 585 25.15 -63.80 4.32
CA ALA A 585 24.00 -62.97 4.60
C ALA A 585 22.97 -63.07 3.46
N ASP A 586 21.68 -63.06 3.80
CA ASP A 586 20.59 -62.98 2.82
C ASP A 586 19.42 -62.17 3.39
N ASP A 587 18.69 -61.48 2.53
CA ASP A 587 17.54 -60.65 2.89
C ASP A 587 16.27 -61.20 2.22
N TRP A 588 15.22 -61.32 3.01
CA TRP A 588 13.90 -61.73 2.55
C TRP A 588 12.94 -60.55 2.64
N THR A 589 12.60 -59.98 1.49
CA THR A 589 11.69 -58.85 1.36
C THR A 589 10.36 -59.31 0.75
N PHE A 590 9.23 -58.95 1.36
CA PHE A 590 7.89 -59.33 0.91
C PHE A 590 6.86 -58.25 1.29
N PRO A 591 5.78 -58.09 0.50
CA PRO A 591 4.72 -57.13 0.82
C PRO A 591 3.92 -57.60 2.03
N VAL A 592 3.42 -56.65 2.83
CA VAL A 592 2.57 -56.89 4.00
C VAL A 592 1.31 -56.03 3.92
N ILE A 593 0.19 -56.58 4.39
CA ILE A 593 -1.10 -55.88 4.40
C ILE A 593 -1.09 -54.77 5.45
N ASP A 594 -0.45 -55.03 6.59
CA ASP A 594 -0.16 -54.05 7.65
C ASP A 594 1.21 -54.39 8.24
N ASP A 595 2.14 -53.42 8.25
CA ASP A 595 3.50 -53.63 8.78
C ASP A 595 3.53 -53.87 10.30
N ALA A 596 2.51 -53.37 11.03
CA ALA A 596 2.35 -53.59 12.45
C ALA A 596 1.80 -54.99 12.79
N LEU A 597 1.26 -55.72 11.81
CA LEU A 597 0.66 -57.03 11.98
C LEU A 597 1.56 -58.17 11.45
N GLY A 598 1.21 -59.38 11.90
CA GLY A 598 1.85 -60.64 11.53
C GLY A 598 3.16 -60.94 12.28
N GLU A 599 3.46 -62.22 12.39
CA GLU A 599 4.59 -62.76 13.13
C GLU A 599 5.56 -63.49 12.20
N VAL A 600 6.87 -63.30 12.40
CA VAL A 600 7.90 -64.09 11.70
C VAL A 600 8.42 -65.17 12.63
N ARG A 601 8.29 -66.43 12.22
CA ARG A 601 8.89 -67.60 12.86
C ARG A 601 9.96 -68.20 11.96
N TYR A 602 11.03 -68.71 12.55
CA TYR A 602 12.09 -69.37 11.80
C TYR A 602 12.64 -70.60 12.53
N THR A 603 13.08 -71.58 11.76
CA THR A 603 13.94 -72.70 12.19
C THR A 603 15.25 -72.63 11.41
N ALA A 604 16.33 -73.15 11.98
CA ALA A 604 17.60 -73.19 11.28
C ALA A 604 18.44 -74.42 11.63
N THR A 605 19.18 -74.94 10.68
CA THR A 605 20.08 -76.08 10.87
C THR A 605 21.50 -75.66 10.52
N VAL A 606 22.38 -75.72 11.51
CA VAL A 606 23.82 -75.44 11.36
C VAL A 606 24.54 -76.76 11.08
N LEU A 607 25.14 -76.88 9.90
CA LEU A 607 26.02 -77.98 9.51
C LEU A 607 27.47 -77.57 9.78
N PHE A 608 28.18 -78.36 10.58
CA PHE A 608 29.59 -78.15 10.90
C PHE A 608 30.50 -78.88 9.91
N MET A 609 31.73 -78.40 9.75
CA MET A 609 32.75 -79.02 8.87
C MET A 609 33.11 -80.46 9.30
N ASP A 610 32.88 -80.82 10.56
CA ASP A 610 33.07 -82.18 11.09
C ASP A 610 31.89 -83.13 10.77
N GLY A 611 30.89 -82.66 10.03
CA GLY A 611 29.69 -83.40 9.65
C GLY A 611 28.61 -83.44 10.72
N LYS A 612 28.81 -82.85 11.91
CA LYS A 612 27.74 -82.72 12.90
C LYS A 612 26.72 -81.69 12.44
N MET A 613 25.47 -81.89 12.85
CA MET A 613 24.39 -80.95 12.66
C MET A 613 23.84 -80.49 14.00
N LYS A 614 23.50 -79.21 14.08
CA LYS A 614 22.76 -78.63 15.21
C LYS A 614 21.52 -77.93 14.67
N GLU A 615 20.37 -78.44 15.09
CA GLU A 615 19.08 -77.82 14.79
C GLU A 615 18.73 -76.78 15.85
N LEU A 616 18.27 -75.63 15.39
CA LEU A 616 17.71 -74.55 16.20
C LEU A 616 16.19 -74.71 16.18
N PRO A 617 15.53 -74.78 17.36
CA PRO A 617 14.09 -74.93 17.44
C PRO A 617 13.37 -73.73 16.83
N GLU A 618 12.11 -73.93 16.46
CA GLU A 618 11.27 -72.85 15.93
C GLU A 618 11.25 -71.67 16.90
N THR A 619 11.62 -70.50 16.41
CA THR A 619 11.80 -69.29 17.21
C THR A 619 11.04 -68.14 16.57
N VAL A 620 10.33 -67.36 17.40
CA VAL A 620 9.70 -66.11 16.97
C VAL A 620 10.76 -65.02 16.88
N ALA A 621 10.91 -64.41 15.70
CA ALA A 621 11.85 -63.33 15.48
C ALA A 621 11.40 -62.06 16.22
N LYS A 622 12.24 -61.58 17.15
CA LYS A 622 12.00 -60.33 17.90
C LYS A 622 12.57 -59.08 17.22
N ARG A 623 13.36 -59.27 16.16
CA ARG A 623 14.08 -58.24 15.42
C ARG A 623 14.10 -58.61 13.95
N SER A 624 14.23 -57.63 13.07
CA SER A 624 14.33 -57.84 11.63
C SER A 624 15.66 -58.46 11.20
N THR A 625 16.68 -58.45 12.06
CA THR A 625 17.97 -59.13 11.80
C THR A 625 18.12 -60.34 12.71
N ILE A 626 18.30 -61.52 12.10
CA ILE A 626 18.46 -62.82 12.78
C ILE A 626 19.89 -63.31 12.55
N THR A 627 20.65 -63.52 13.64
CA THR A 627 22.03 -64.01 13.63
C THR A 627 22.09 -65.51 13.98
N LEU A 628 22.76 -66.32 13.16
CA LEU A 628 22.75 -67.79 13.26
C LEU A 628 24.18 -68.36 13.15
N GLY A 629 24.54 -69.34 14.00
CA GLY A 629 25.81 -70.09 13.91
C GLY A 629 26.45 -70.41 15.26
N SER A 630 27.77 -70.58 15.33
CA SER A 630 28.49 -71.09 16.52
C SER A 630 29.52 -70.08 17.11
N GLY A 631 29.29 -69.68 18.36
CA GLY A 631 30.32 -69.21 19.30
C GLY A 631 30.47 -67.70 19.52
N THR A 632 30.30 -67.28 20.78
CA THR A 632 31.00 -66.13 21.38
C THR A 632 32.14 -66.71 22.23
N VAL A 633 33.42 -66.35 22.02
CA VAL A 633 34.57 -66.95 22.74
C VAL A 633 35.55 -65.86 23.23
N GLU A 634 35.92 -65.88 24.51
CA GLU A 634 36.96 -65.04 25.15
C GLU A 634 38.28 -65.83 25.34
N PHE A 635 39.45 -65.17 25.42
CA PHE A 635 40.77 -65.81 25.53
C PHE A 635 41.58 -65.33 26.76
N LEU A 636 42.33 -66.25 27.39
CA LEU A 636 43.38 -65.97 28.38
C LEU A 636 44.75 -65.92 27.70
N GLN A 637 45.52 -64.84 27.88
CA GLN A 637 46.86 -64.68 27.30
C GLN A 637 47.89 -64.31 28.38
N ILE A 638 48.94 -65.12 28.52
CA ILE A 638 50.03 -64.93 29.48
C ILE A 638 51.30 -64.52 28.74
N SER A 639 51.94 -63.43 29.14
CA SER A 639 53.23 -62.97 28.62
C SER A 639 54.36 -63.27 29.60
N VAL A 640 55.46 -63.86 29.14
CA VAL A 640 56.64 -64.15 29.95
C VAL A 640 57.76 -63.21 29.52
N VAL A 641 58.23 -62.39 30.47
CA VAL A 641 59.11 -61.24 30.21
C VAL A 641 60.50 -61.48 30.80
N PRO A 642 61.56 -61.56 29.97
CA PRO A 642 62.92 -61.87 30.43
C PRO A 642 63.72 -60.66 30.93
N ASP A 643 63.18 -59.45 30.87
CA ASP A 643 63.94 -58.19 30.99
C ASP A 643 64.59 -57.96 32.36
N LEU A 644 64.03 -58.50 33.44
CA LEU A 644 64.59 -58.38 34.79
C LEU A 644 65.63 -59.48 35.11
N MET A 645 65.93 -60.33 34.15
CA MET A 645 66.82 -61.46 34.35
C MET A 645 68.29 -61.06 34.26
N ASP A 646 69.06 -61.38 35.29
CA ASP A 646 70.53 -61.23 35.29
C ASP A 646 71.18 -62.43 34.58
N TRP A 647 71.43 -62.24 33.28
CA TRP A 647 72.01 -63.23 32.38
C TRP A 647 73.51 -63.50 32.62
N ASP A 648 74.20 -62.68 33.42
CA ASP A 648 75.57 -62.99 33.85
C ASP A 648 75.58 -64.19 34.81
N LYS A 649 74.44 -64.50 35.44
CA LYS A 649 74.28 -65.66 36.35
C LYS A 649 73.63 -66.87 35.67
N ALA A 650 72.78 -66.66 34.66
CA ALA A 650 72.01 -67.72 34.02
C ALA A 650 72.37 -67.90 32.53
N LYS A 651 72.58 -69.15 32.12
CA LYS A 651 72.83 -69.53 30.73
C LYS A 651 71.54 -69.70 29.92
N LEU A 652 70.48 -70.19 30.55
CA LEU A 652 69.20 -70.50 29.92
C LEU A 652 68.08 -70.53 30.98
N VAL A 653 66.88 -70.10 30.61
CA VAL A 653 65.67 -70.28 31.42
C VAL A 653 64.62 -71.04 30.61
N ASN A 654 63.93 -72.00 31.23
CA ASN A 654 62.77 -72.68 30.65
C ASN A 654 61.55 -72.46 31.54
N VAL A 655 60.44 -71.98 30.98
CA VAL A 655 59.20 -71.73 31.69
C VAL A 655 58.13 -72.65 31.15
N ALA A 656 57.68 -73.60 31.96
CA ALA A 656 56.55 -74.45 31.65
C ALA A 656 55.27 -73.84 32.22
N LEU A 657 54.28 -73.58 31.35
CA LEU A 657 52.96 -73.03 31.71
C LEU A 657 51.88 -74.08 31.45
N SER A 658 50.92 -74.23 32.36
CA SER A 658 49.81 -75.18 32.25
C SER A 658 48.50 -74.58 32.73
N TYR A 659 47.42 -74.79 31.99
CA TYR A 659 46.06 -74.32 32.30
C TYR A 659 45.12 -75.52 32.22
N GLN A 660 44.33 -75.72 33.28
CA GLN A 660 43.40 -76.83 33.36
C GLN A 660 42.04 -76.36 33.88
N ASP A 661 41.01 -76.56 33.05
CA ASP A 661 39.61 -76.44 33.41
C ASP A 661 38.92 -77.78 33.17
N THR A 662 38.94 -78.62 34.20
CA THR A 662 38.38 -79.98 34.16
C THR A 662 36.86 -79.97 33.94
N ALA A 663 36.15 -78.92 34.37
CA ALA A 663 34.69 -78.83 34.22
C ALA A 663 34.29 -78.61 32.75
N ASN A 664 35.07 -77.83 32.01
CA ASN A 664 34.83 -77.54 30.59
C ASN A 664 35.73 -78.35 29.64
N SER A 665 36.44 -79.37 30.16
CA SER A 665 37.35 -80.24 29.43
C SER A 665 38.44 -79.49 28.64
N VAL A 666 38.95 -78.38 29.20
CA VAL A 666 40.09 -77.64 28.63
C VAL A 666 41.35 -78.00 29.38
N ASN A 667 42.37 -78.49 28.67
CA ASN A 667 43.71 -78.73 29.21
C ASN A 667 44.73 -78.28 28.17
N SER A 668 45.57 -77.31 28.53
CA SER A 668 46.57 -76.73 27.63
C SER A 668 47.88 -76.54 28.39
N ARG A 669 49.01 -76.90 27.77
CA ARG A 669 50.35 -76.74 28.35
C ARG A 669 51.34 -76.30 27.28
N THR A 670 52.29 -75.45 27.65
CA THR A 670 53.40 -75.03 26.78
C THR A 670 54.71 -74.90 27.56
N GLU A 671 55.84 -74.84 26.84
CA GLU A 671 57.15 -74.52 27.39
C GLU A 671 57.84 -73.41 26.58
N LEU A 672 58.30 -72.37 27.27
CA LEU A 672 58.94 -71.21 26.69
C LEU A 672 60.39 -71.12 27.18
N ARG A 673 61.35 -71.21 26.26
CA ARG A 673 62.79 -71.10 26.56
C ARG A 673 63.31 -69.70 26.26
N PHE A 674 64.15 -69.17 27.15
CA PHE A 674 64.76 -67.84 27.05
C PHE A 674 66.27 -67.90 27.23
N LYS A 675 67.00 -67.15 26.39
CA LYS A 675 68.44 -66.86 26.49
C LYS A 675 68.67 -65.35 26.52
N ALA A 676 69.89 -64.92 26.86
CA ALA A 676 70.28 -63.51 26.82
C ALA A 676 69.95 -62.88 25.45
N GLY A 677 69.15 -61.80 25.46
CA GLY A 677 68.70 -61.07 24.27
C GLY A 677 67.37 -61.54 23.67
N ASP A 678 66.74 -62.59 24.18
CA ASP A 678 65.38 -62.95 23.76
C ASP A 678 64.36 -61.90 24.21
N ALA A 679 63.39 -61.58 23.36
CA ALA A 679 62.23 -60.76 23.71
C ALA A 679 61.18 -61.58 24.50
N GLU A 680 60.18 -60.89 25.07
CA GLU A 680 59.02 -61.52 25.71
C GLU A 680 58.31 -62.50 24.76
N LYS A 681 57.78 -63.59 25.33
CA LYS A 681 56.99 -64.61 24.59
C LYS A 681 55.66 -64.81 25.29
N SER A 682 54.59 -65.00 24.51
CA SER A 682 53.24 -65.17 25.08
C SER A 682 52.60 -66.50 24.72
N TRP A 683 51.63 -66.91 25.54
CA TRP A 683 50.83 -68.12 25.38
C TRP A 683 49.35 -67.80 25.52
N LYS A 684 48.50 -68.25 24.58
CA LYS A 684 47.05 -68.00 24.56
C LYS A 684 46.25 -69.30 24.73
N VAL A 685 45.14 -69.21 25.48
CA VAL A 685 44.19 -70.30 25.73
C VAL A 685 42.76 -69.79 25.54
N ALA A 686 41.93 -70.52 24.78
CA ALA A 686 40.50 -70.19 24.62
C ALA A 686 39.71 -70.58 25.88
N LEU A 687 38.98 -69.63 26.46
CA LEU A 687 38.17 -69.87 27.65
C LEU A 687 36.77 -70.33 27.25
N LYS A 688 36.31 -71.40 27.90
CA LYS A 688 34.89 -71.82 27.87
C LYS A 688 34.10 -71.29 29.05
N ASP A 689 34.79 -70.77 30.06
CA ASP A 689 34.26 -70.04 31.20
C ASP A 689 35.20 -68.85 31.48
N ALA A 690 34.68 -67.64 31.29
CA ALA A 690 35.43 -66.39 31.42
C ALA A 690 35.99 -66.16 32.84
N ALA A 691 35.41 -66.81 33.86
CA ALA A 691 35.83 -66.64 35.26
C ALA A 691 37.08 -67.46 35.63
N LYS A 692 37.51 -68.42 34.80
CA LYS A 692 38.65 -69.30 35.10
C LYS A 692 39.92 -68.85 34.39
N THR A 693 40.68 -67.97 35.04
CA THR A 693 41.89 -67.34 34.47
C THR A 693 43.21 -67.78 35.11
N GLU A 694 43.17 -68.68 36.09
CA GLU A 694 44.37 -69.15 36.80
C GLU A 694 45.13 -70.24 36.02
N TYR A 695 46.46 -70.17 36.04
CA TYR A 695 47.37 -71.14 35.43
C TYR A 695 48.50 -71.52 36.39
N GLU A 696 49.22 -72.60 36.10
CA GLU A 696 50.42 -73.02 36.83
C GLU A 696 51.68 -72.71 36.02
N ALA A 697 52.69 -72.15 36.67
CA ALA A 697 54.00 -71.87 36.11
C ALA A 697 55.12 -72.58 36.87
N THR A 698 56.03 -73.23 36.14
CA THR A 698 57.30 -73.76 36.65
C THR A 698 58.45 -73.18 35.85
N THR A 699 59.38 -72.48 36.51
CA THR A 699 60.55 -71.88 35.88
C THR A 699 61.83 -72.62 36.27
N THR A 700 62.57 -73.12 35.29
CA THR A 700 63.86 -73.79 35.47
C THR A 700 64.98 -72.90 34.95
N TYR A 701 65.87 -72.49 35.86
CA TYR A 701 67.07 -71.70 35.60
C TYR A 701 68.28 -72.62 35.49
N PHE A 702 69.03 -72.51 34.40
CA PHE A 702 70.31 -73.19 34.20
C PHE A 702 71.42 -72.16 34.38
N LEU A 703 72.23 -72.28 35.43
CA LEU A 703 73.21 -71.28 35.82
C LEU A 703 74.55 -71.46 35.08
N GLN A 704 75.37 -70.40 35.05
CA GLN A 704 76.66 -70.41 34.34
C GLN A 704 77.67 -71.41 34.93
N ASP A 705 77.55 -71.75 36.22
CA ASP A 705 78.38 -72.76 36.91
C ASP A 705 77.99 -74.22 36.57
N GLY A 706 76.96 -74.42 35.74
CA GLY A 706 76.46 -75.73 35.33
C GLY A 706 75.38 -76.32 36.24
N SER A 707 75.06 -75.68 37.37
CA SER A 707 73.98 -76.09 38.26
C SER A 707 72.60 -75.68 37.70
N LYS A 708 71.54 -76.33 38.20
CA LYS A 708 70.15 -76.04 37.84
C LYS A 708 69.33 -75.68 39.08
N LYS A 709 68.48 -74.65 38.96
CA LYS A 709 67.53 -74.24 40.01
C LYS A 709 66.12 -74.20 39.43
N VAL A 710 65.17 -74.85 40.09
CA VAL A 710 63.76 -74.92 39.66
C VAL A 710 62.90 -74.17 40.67
N VAL A 711 62.01 -73.32 40.18
CA VAL A 711 61.03 -72.57 40.97
C VAL A 711 59.63 -72.94 40.50
N GLY A 712 58.79 -73.42 41.42
CA GLY A 712 57.43 -73.91 41.12
C GLY A 712 57.29 -75.44 41.10
N PRO A 713 56.11 -75.96 40.72
CA PRO A 713 54.96 -75.23 40.16
C PRO A 713 54.31 -74.28 41.16
N THR A 714 53.94 -73.09 40.68
CA THR A 714 53.14 -72.10 41.44
C THR A 714 51.91 -71.73 40.64
N ARG A 715 50.76 -71.63 41.32
CA ARG A 715 49.50 -71.17 40.72
C ARG A 715 49.48 -69.65 40.68
N GLN A 716 49.16 -69.10 39.52
CA GLN A 716 49.20 -67.66 39.24
C GLN A 716 47.94 -67.24 38.48
N SER A 717 47.57 -65.97 38.60
CA SER A 717 46.48 -65.34 37.84
C SER A 717 46.94 -64.11 37.05
N ASP A 718 48.19 -63.68 37.25
CA ASP A 718 48.75 -62.52 36.58
C ASP A 718 48.94 -62.79 35.09
N LEU A 719 48.64 -61.82 34.24
CA LEU A 719 48.80 -61.96 32.78
C LEU A 719 50.26 -61.79 32.33
N SER A 720 51.17 -61.50 33.25
CA SER A 720 52.60 -61.28 32.96
C SER A 720 53.49 -61.92 34.02
N LEU A 721 54.43 -62.77 33.59
CA LEU A 721 55.41 -63.44 34.43
C LEU A 721 56.81 -62.92 34.11
N PHE A 722 57.42 -62.19 35.04
CA PHE A 722 58.78 -61.68 34.89
C PHE A 722 59.81 -62.72 35.34
N LEU A 723 60.88 -62.88 34.57
CA LEU A 723 62.01 -63.76 34.91
C LEU A 723 63.05 -62.97 35.68
N GLU A 724 63.40 -63.46 36.86
CA GLU A 724 64.39 -62.86 37.75
C GLU A 724 65.29 -63.95 38.31
N VAL A 725 66.54 -63.62 38.65
CA VAL A 725 67.44 -64.59 39.26
C VAL A 725 66.89 -64.94 40.65
N PRO A 726 66.56 -66.22 40.91
CA PRO A 726 65.92 -66.60 42.16
C PRO A 726 66.91 -66.44 43.32
N ALA A 727 66.47 -65.73 44.37
CA ALA A 727 67.23 -65.49 45.61
C ALA A 727 67.87 -66.76 46.19
#